data_AF-A0A1V5TVA0-F1
#
_entry.id   AF-A0A1V5TVA0-F1
#
_cell.length_a   1.000
_cell.length_b   1.000
_cell.length_c   1.000
_cell.angle_alpha   90.00
_cell.angle_beta   90.00
_cell.angle_gamma   90.00
#
_symmetry.space_group_name_H-M   'P 1'
#
loop_
_entity.id
_entity.type
_entity.pdbx_description
1 polymer ?
#
loop_
_entity_poly.entity_id
_entity_poly.type
_entity_poly.pdbx_seq_one_letter_code
_entity_poly.pdbx_strand_id
1 'polypeptide(L)'
;MSKWIQCTIDTVKCKVRDGATVLDAARACGIEIPTLCHDGRVDVFGACGLCVVEQIGSTKLIRSCSTPVTEGMEIVTDTPRVLSSRKCALELLLSDHTGDCRAPCMLACPAGTDCQGYVGLIANREYLESARLIKKILPFPASIGRVCPHPCETACRRALVEQPVAIAALKRFAGDYILFNQPDTPAIPPPPSGKRVAVIGGGPGGLTAAWFLAKSGHKIRVYDMMPQMGGMLRYGIPEYRLPKKILDMEIEPIRKIGVEFINGVKIGADITLEEIRNGHDAVVVATGAWQSTKMNIPGEELQGVIGGIDFLRNVALGTSEVEGRRVAVCGGGNTAMDACRTAVRLGAKEVHVIYRRTRKEMPAEENEIEEAEEEGVVFRFLSNPVEVKGNADTVAGLQLQKMKLGEPDAGGRRRPVPIDGAYEFLEADMVIIAIGQSNENTGLETLEKTKYNTIAADASSFRTSLPGVFAVGDATNAGADIAIAAIGEAEKASKVIDAYLRGSQAVYREPQYVKRSVYAQDYADVEKVPRSSYQVAEPESRKSCFDEVVSAFTEADAVAEASRCLECGCQDFFECKLLNYSLRMEASPESYAGSKRSAQSVRSRELLEYNEGKCILCGLCVRVCAQQLGISALGLVGRGFETVIAPEFRRPLDTTGCIYCGQCAALCPTGALREVYPGVKNVPLEEEAVHSVCDGCAALCGVEYRFAGKTVNRVLPAPGTPALCPQGRFGFSAELAKLGATAAVKTADGNIIEIRTENALKAVADRLKGMSADGRDRQRAVLISERITAQEARAAVLFARFALGTQRVYAFADCSKPLIGAQNIPLREETVSRLFSGAFYESASCWFLREKLGVGRFRLEDAERFDTVVFIGGHPDAPYPPCSFKAVLAADRPDNDFDIFIPLCPAPAKDGVFLRSDGSQAMMRSIPTLAGPDNAQVIRKLAECLAGRPLPEFDDIDKAVLEN
;
A
#
# COMPACT_ATOMS: atom_id res chain seq x y z
N MET A 1 -52.68 9.44 -2.46
CA MET A 1 -51.67 10.32 -3.09
C MET A 1 -50.68 10.72 -2.01
N SER A 2 -49.39 10.43 -2.18
CA SER A 2 -48.36 10.80 -1.19
C SER A 2 -48.22 12.32 -1.14
N LYS A 3 -48.48 12.94 0.02
CA LYS A 3 -48.32 14.38 0.22
C LYS A 3 -46.83 14.73 0.18
N TRP A 4 -46.49 15.85 -0.46
CA TRP A 4 -45.12 16.39 -0.44
C TRP A 4 -45.02 17.46 0.63
N ILE A 5 -43.91 17.47 1.35
CA ILE A 5 -43.60 18.41 2.42
C ILE A 5 -42.36 19.23 2.02
N GLN A 6 -42.35 20.52 2.33
CA GLN A 6 -41.16 21.37 2.17
C GLN A 6 -40.53 21.73 3.52
N CYS A 7 -39.20 21.74 3.55
CA CYS A 7 -38.38 22.23 4.66
C CYS A 7 -37.14 22.97 4.11
N THR A 8 -36.41 23.65 4.99
CA THR A 8 -35.15 24.33 4.66
C THR A 8 -34.01 23.77 5.50
N ILE A 9 -32.88 23.41 4.88
CA ILE A 9 -31.67 22.92 5.55
C ILE A 9 -30.47 23.74 5.05
N ASP A 10 -29.76 24.43 5.95
CA ASP A 10 -28.57 25.25 5.64
C ASP A 10 -28.76 26.20 4.44
N THR A 11 -29.95 26.81 4.32
CA THR A 11 -30.45 27.67 3.21
C THR A 11 -31.02 26.96 1.98
N VAL A 12 -30.90 25.63 1.87
CA VAL A 12 -31.45 24.86 0.75
C VAL A 12 -32.89 24.43 1.03
N LYS A 13 -33.80 24.73 0.09
CA LYS A 13 -35.19 24.25 0.16
C LYS A 13 -35.26 22.79 -0.29
N CYS A 14 -35.67 21.92 0.62
CA CYS A 14 -35.82 20.49 0.38
C CYS A 14 -37.29 20.12 0.25
N LYS A 15 -37.58 19.24 -0.72
CA LYS A 15 -38.93 18.72 -0.97
C LYS A 15 -38.92 17.20 -0.91
N VAL A 16 -39.60 16.64 0.07
CA VAL A 16 -39.64 15.20 0.35
C VAL A 16 -41.06 14.68 0.49
N ARG A 17 -41.23 13.37 0.44
CA ARG A 17 -42.52 12.73 0.70
C ARG A 17 -42.82 12.76 2.20
N ASP A 18 -44.09 12.87 2.53
CA ASP A 18 -44.60 12.72 3.88
C ASP A 18 -44.10 11.41 4.51
N GLY A 19 -43.62 11.48 5.75
CA GLY A 19 -42.94 10.39 6.45
C GLY A 19 -41.41 10.31 6.30
N ALA A 20 -40.79 11.12 5.42
CA ALA A 20 -39.33 11.19 5.31
C ALA A 20 -38.69 11.83 6.56
N THR A 21 -37.50 11.38 6.94
CA THR A 21 -36.74 11.99 8.04
C THR A 21 -35.96 13.23 7.58
N VAL A 22 -35.51 14.05 8.52
CA VAL A 22 -34.62 15.20 8.23
C VAL A 22 -33.35 14.73 7.52
N LEU A 23 -32.81 13.56 7.87
CA LEU A 23 -31.65 12.98 7.21
C LEU A 23 -31.95 12.59 5.74
N ASP A 24 -33.14 12.05 5.46
CA ASP A 24 -33.55 11.74 4.09
C ASP A 24 -33.68 13.01 3.25
N ALA A 25 -34.24 14.09 3.83
CA ALA A 25 -34.33 15.38 3.18
C ALA A 25 -32.95 16.00 2.90
N ALA A 26 -32.03 15.95 3.86
CA ALA A 26 -30.66 16.42 3.66
C ALA A 26 -29.97 15.66 2.51
N ARG A 27 -30.06 14.33 2.50
CA ARG A 27 -29.49 13.48 1.44
C ARG A 27 -30.09 13.76 0.06
N ALA A 28 -31.40 13.94 -0.02
CA ALA A 28 -32.08 14.27 -1.27
C ALA A 28 -31.62 15.63 -1.85
N CYS A 29 -31.14 16.53 -0.99
CA CYS A 29 -30.60 17.84 -1.36
C CYS A 29 -29.07 17.89 -1.47
N GLY A 30 -28.37 16.76 -1.33
CA GLY A 30 -26.90 16.71 -1.36
C GLY A 30 -26.20 17.29 -0.13
N ILE A 31 -26.92 17.44 0.99
CA ILE A 31 -26.37 17.93 2.26
C ILE A 31 -25.90 16.74 3.09
N GLU A 32 -24.61 16.74 3.46
CA GLU A 32 -24.01 15.70 4.29
C GLU A 32 -24.30 15.94 5.78
N ILE A 33 -25.04 15.02 6.41
CA ILE A 33 -25.14 14.95 7.87
C ILE A 33 -24.38 13.69 8.35
N PRO A 34 -23.33 13.83 9.19
CA PRO A 34 -22.52 12.70 9.63
C PRO A 34 -23.32 11.59 10.33
N THR A 35 -23.10 10.34 9.91
CA THR A 35 -23.73 9.15 10.51
C THR A 35 -22.77 7.95 10.51
N LEU A 36 -22.77 7.18 11.60
CA LEU A 36 -22.03 5.91 11.71
C LEU A 36 -22.95 4.69 11.82
N CYS A 37 -24.11 4.83 12.47
CA CYS A 37 -25.01 3.72 12.79
C CYS A 37 -26.26 3.62 11.90
N HIS A 38 -26.30 4.30 10.75
CA HIS A 38 -27.49 4.45 9.91
C HIS A 38 -27.26 3.89 8.50
N ASP A 39 -28.19 3.06 8.03
CA ASP A 39 -28.33 2.60 6.65
C ASP A 39 -29.82 2.60 6.29
N GLY A 40 -30.18 3.05 5.09
CA GLY A 40 -31.59 3.24 4.69
C GLY A 40 -32.39 1.95 4.52
N ARG A 41 -31.76 0.77 4.60
CA ARG A 41 -32.40 -0.53 4.44
C ARG A 41 -32.80 -1.19 5.77
N VAL A 42 -32.48 -0.56 6.90
CA VAL A 42 -32.73 -1.10 8.25
C VAL A 42 -33.33 -0.02 9.16
N ASP A 43 -33.97 -0.46 10.24
CA ASP A 43 -34.56 0.45 11.21
C ASP A 43 -33.52 1.35 11.89
N VAL A 44 -33.98 2.55 12.26
CA VAL A 44 -33.17 3.58 12.89
C VAL A 44 -32.80 3.17 14.31
N PHE A 45 -31.50 3.21 14.61
CA PHE A 45 -30.97 2.91 15.94
C PHE A 45 -30.59 4.15 16.75
N GLY A 46 -30.06 5.19 16.07
CA GLY A 46 -29.75 6.48 16.69
C GLY A 46 -28.61 6.51 17.71
N ALA A 47 -27.85 5.43 17.93
CA ALA A 47 -26.87 5.37 19.02
C ALA A 47 -25.60 6.22 18.84
N CYS A 48 -25.15 6.49 17.60
CA CYS A 48 -23.84 7.13 17.38
C CYS A 48 -23.77 8.63 17.74
N GLY A 49 -24.90 9.32 17.87
CA GLY A 49 -24.91 10.74 18.28
C GLY A 49 -24.48 11.77 17.22
N LEU A 50 -23.96 11.36 16.07
CA LEU A 50 -23.42 12.31 15.07
C LEU A 50 -24.49 13.04 14.24
N CYS A 51 -25.65 12.42 14.05
CA CYS A 51 -26.74 12.93 13.22
C CYS A 51 -27.48 14.15 13.81
N VAL A 52 -26.98 14.73 14.90
CA VAL A 52 -27.63 15.85 15.58
C VAL A 52 -27.60 17.10 14.70
N VAL A 53 -28.71 17.82 14.70
CA VAL A 53 -28.91 19.08 13.99
C VAL A 53 -29.71 20.05 14.86
N GLU A 54 -29.65 21.33 14.52
CA GLU A 54 -30.38 22.38 15.21
C GLU A 54 -31.61 22.77 14.41
N GLN A 55 -32.79 22.77 15.04
CA GLN A 55 -34.02 23.28 14.46
C GLN A 55 -34.24 24.71 14.97
N ILE A 56 -34.49 25.65 14.06
CA ILE A 56 -34.80 27.04 14.44
C ILE A 56 -36.05 27.06 15.34
N GLY A 57 -35.93 27.70 16.50
CA GLY A 57 -36.98 27.76 17.51
C GLY A 57 -37.00 26.59 18.51
N SER A 58 -36.17 25.55 18.32
CA SER A 58 -36.00 24.48 19.30
C SER A 58 -34.88 24.79 20.29
N THR A 59 -35.11 24.55 21.58
CA THR A 59 -34.06 24.64 22.61
C THR A 59 -33.17 23.41 22.66
N LYS A 60 -33.56 22.30 21.99
CA LYS A 60 -32.82 21.02 21.98
C LYS A 60 -32.29 20.72 20.58
N LEU A 61 -31.11 20.11 20.53
CA LEU A 61 -30.64 19.45 19.31
C LEU A 61 -31.51 18.21 19.06
N ILE A 62 -31.88 17.99 17.80
CA ILE A 62 -32.72 16.86 17.37
C ILE A 62 -31.89 15.89 16.53
N ARG A 63 -32.32 14.63 16.46
CA ARG A 63 -31.63 13.58 15.68
C ARG A 63 -32.23 13.51 14.29
N SER A 64 -31.47 13.96 13.28
CA SER A 64 -31.96 13.99 11.90
C SER A 64 -32.39 12.62 11.36
N CYS A 65 -31.76 11.54 11.82
CA CYS A 65 -32.05 10.18 11.35
C CYS A 65 -33.38 9.60 11.84
N SER A 66 -34.02 10.19 12.85
CA SER A 66 -35.28 9.68 13.43
C SER A 66 -36.39 10.72 13.46
N THR A 67 -36.08 12.00 13.23
CA THR A 67 -37.08 13.08 13.25
C THR A 67 -37.75 13.19 11.88
N PRO A 68 -39.08 12.99 11.78
CA PRO A 68 -39.83 13.24 10.54
C PRO A 68 -39.82 14.73 10.18
N VAL A 69 -39.78 15.02 8.88
CA VAL A 69 -39.88 16.39 8.38
C VAL A 69 -41.31 16.90 8.49
N THR A 70 -41.49 18.12 8.99
CA THR A 70 -42.78 18.83 8.98
C THR A 70 -42.73 20.04 8.05
N GLU A 71 -43.88 20.47 7.56
CA GLU A 71 -43.99 21.62 6.66
C GLU A 71 -43.40 22.89 7.30
N GLY A 72 -42.54 23.59 6.56
CA GLY A 72 -41.89 24.82 7.03
C GLY A 72 -40.79 24.61 8.09
N MET A 73 -40.34 23.37 8.33
CA MET A 73 -39.24 23.10 9.26
C MET A 73 -37.93 23.74 8.74
N GLU A 74 -37.20 24.43 9.62
CA GLU A 74 -35.90 25.04 9.31
C GLU A 74 -34.80 24.41 10.16
N ILE A 75 -33.79 23.86 9.50
CA ILE A 75 -32.68 23.11 10.09
C ILE A 75 -31.34 23.76 9.75
N VAL A 76 -30.45 23.79 10.73
CA VAL A 76 -29.04 24.19 10.57
C VAL A 76 -28.16 23.03 11.04
N THR A 77 -27.19 22.63 10.23
CA THR A 77 -26.41 21.41 10.46
C THR A 77 -25.06 21.66 11.11
N ASP A 78 -24.51 22.88 11.07
CA ASP A 78 -23.13 23.18 11.47
C ASP A 78 -22.99 24.37 12.44
N THR A 79 -23.95 24.55 13.36
CA THR A 79 -23.81 25.54 14.43
C THR A 79 -22.69 25.14 15.40
N PRO A 80 -22.05 26.09 16.14
CA PRO A 80 -21.02 25.77 17.13
C PRO A 80 -21.49 24.73 18.17
N ARG A 81 -22.79 24.75 18.52
CA ARG A 81 -23.41 23.80 19.42
C ARG A 81 -23.50 22.40 18.82
N VAL A 82 -23.89 22.29 17.54
CA VAL A 82 -23.93 21.02 16.82
C VAL A 82 -22.52 20.43 16.68
N LEU A 83 -21.55 21.24 16.25
CA LEU A 83 -20.15 20.82 16.09
C LEU A 83 -19.55 20.34 17.42
N SER A 84 -19.77 21.07 18.51
CA SER A 84 -19.33 20.67 19.87
C SER A 84 -19.97 19.35 20.31
N SER A 85 -21.28 19.18 20.09
CA SER A 85 -21.98 17.93 20.41
C SER A 85 -21.47 16.74 19.59
N ARG A 86 -21.20 16.93 18.30
CA ARG A 86 -20.64 15.88 17.42
C ARG A 86 -19.22 15.51 17.84
N LYS A 87 -18.37 16.51 18.13
CA LYS A 87 -17.00 16.29 18.63
C LYS A 87 -17.02 15.47 19.92
N CYS A 88 -17.82 15.87 20.91
CA CYS A 88 -17.97 15.11 22.15
C CYS A 88 -18.42 13.65 21.90
N ALA A 89 -19.40 13.44 21.01
CA ALA A 89 -19.82 12.09 20.64
C ALA A 89 -18.69 11.27 19.99
N LEU A 90 -17.87 11.86 19.12
CA LEU A 90 -16.70 11.19 18.53
C LEU A 90 -15.65 10.83 19.59
N GLU A 91 -15.33 11.75 20.50
CA GLU A 91 -14.35 11.52 21.57
C GLU A 91 -14.82 10.41 22.53
N LEU A 92 -16.12 10.33 22.82
CA LEU A 92 -16.71 9.23 23.59
C LEU A 92 -16.68 7.90 22.85
N LEU A 93 -16.83 7.88 21.53
CA LEU A 93 -16.70 6.66 20.73
C LEU A 93 -15.24 6.20 20.63
N LEU A 94 -14.30 7.16 20.60
CA LEU A 94 -12.85 6.89 20.55
C LEU A 94 -12.27 6.42 21.89
N SER A 95 -12.86 6.81 23.02
CA SER A 95 -12.32 6.48 24.35
C SER A 95 -12.20 4.97 24.60
N ASP A 96 -13.10 4.18 24.01
CA ASP A 96 -13.13 2.72 24.08
C ASP A 96 -12.61 2.05 22.79
N HIS A 97 -12.19 2.83 21.79
CA HIS A 97 -11.53 2.31 20.60
C HIS A 97 -10.07 1.98 20.93
N THR A 98 -9.66 0.74 20.66
CA THR A 98 -8.32 0.21 20.99
C THR A 98 -7.56 -0.35 19.79
N GLY A 99 -8.17 -0.38 18.61
CA GLY A 99 -7.46 -0.72 17.37
C GLY A 99 -6.56 0.41 16.87
N ASP A 100 -5.33 0.10 16.46
CA ASP A 100 -4.43 1.08 15.83
C ASP A 100 -5.06 1.66 14.56
N CYS A 101 -5.09 2.98 14.42
CA CYS A 101 -5.50 3.62 13.16
C CYS A 101 -4.43 3.47 12.08
N ARG A 102 -3.15 3.59 12.45
CA ARG A 102 -1.99 3.52 11.55
C ARG A 102 -0.92 2.59 12.12
N ALA A 103 -0.13 1.99 11.22
CA ALA A 103 0.93 1.09 11.63
C ALA A 103 2.05 1.84 12.39
N PRO A 104 2.64 1.25 13.45
CA PRO A 104 3.68 1.91 14.24
C PRO A 104 4.93 2.24 13.43
N CYS A 105 5.28 1.41 12.44
CA CYS A 105 6.41 1.67 11.54
C CYS A 105 6.24 2.93 10.67
N MET A 106 5.00 3.33 10.40
CA MET A 106 4.71 4.58 9.68
C MET A 106 4.70 5.77 10.63
N LEU A 107 4.11 5.62 11.83
CA LEU A 107 4.13 6.67 12.86
C LEU A 107 5.55 7.01 13.33
N ALA A 108 6.46 6.04 13.29
CA ALA A 108 7.87 6.23 13.59
C ALA A 108 8.68 6.80 12.41
N CYS A 109 8.15 6.79 11.18
CA CYS A 109 8.83 7.41 10.05
C CYS A 109 8.62 8.93 10.11
N PRO A 110 9.68 9.76 10.16
CA PRO A 110 9.52 11.22 10.23
C PRO A 110 8.75 11.82 9.05
N ALA A 111 8.84 11.19 7.87
CA ALA A 111 8.08 11.57 6.69
C ALA A 111 6.66 10.97 6.63
N GLY A 112 6.32 10.03 7.51
CA GLY A 112 5.01 9.35 7.48
C GLY A 112 4.79 8.48 6.25
N THR A 113 5.86 7.96 5.62
CA THR A 113 5.73 7.07 4.44
C THR A 113 4.93 5.82 4.77
N ASP A 114 4.12 5.32 3.84
CA ASP A 114 3.24 4.17 4.07
C ASP A 114 3.97 2.81 4.09
N CYS A 115 4.75 2.60 5.15
CA CYS A 115 5.56 1.40 5.37
C CYS A 115 4.76 0.11 5.23
N GLN A 116 3.57 0.03 5.81
CA GLN A 116 2.75 -1.19 5.69
C GLN A 116 2.23 -1.37 4.26
N GLY A 117 1.75 -0.30 3.62
CA GLY A 117 1.22 -0.35 2.26
C GLY A 117 2.26 -0.79 1.23
N TYR A 118 3.42 -0.14 1.16
CA TYR A 118 4.41 -0.47 0.12
C TYR A 118 5.07 -1.83 0.35
N VAL A 119 5.21 -2.26 1.60
CA VAL A 119 5.65 -3.63 1.92
C VAL A 119 4.60 -4.65 1.46
N GLY A 120 3.31 -4.42 1.74
CA GLY A 120 2.26 -5.32 1.27
C GLY A 120 2.15 -5.39 -0.25
N LEU A 121 2.34 -4.26 -0.95
CA LEU A 121 2.41 -4.24 -2.41
C LEU A 121 3.57 -5.09 -2.94
N ILE A 122 4.75 -5.07 -2.31
CA ILE A 122 5.87 -5.96 -2.68
C ILE A 122 5.51 -7.42 -2.45
N ALA A 123 4.89 -7.77 -1.32
CA ALA A 123 4.42 -9.13 -1.06
C ALA A 123 3.42 -9.61 -2.14
N ASN A 124 2.58 -8.69 -2.63
CA ASN A 124 1.62 -8.92 -3.71
C ASN A 124 2.23 -8.81 -5.11
N ARG A 125 3.54 -8.59 -5.24
CA ARG A 125 4.28 -8.41 -6.50
C ARG A 125 3.92 -7.17 -7.32
N GLU A 126 3.34 -6.16 -6.67
CA GLU A 126 2.98 -4.87 -7.24
C GLU A 126 4.12 -3.85 -7.06
N TYR A 127 5.30 -4.14 -7.61
CA TYR A 127 6.54 -3.40 -7.34
C TYR A 127 6.47 -1.93 -7.80
N LEU A 128 5.85 -1.67 -8.95
CA LEU A 128 5.68 -0.31 -9.47
C LEU A 128 4.72 0.50 -8.60
N GLU A 129 3.62 -0.10 -8.16
CA GLU A 129 2.69 0.58 -7.24
C GLU A 129 3.33 0.82 -5.87
N SER A 130 4.15 -0.12 -5.39
CA SER A 130 4.94 0.06 -4.17
C SER A 130 5.83 1.31 -4.28
N ALA A 131 6.55 1.44 -5.39
CA ALA A 131 7.38 2.61 -5.66
C ALA A 131 6.54 3.90 -5.77
N ARG A 132 5.43 3.88 -6.52
CA ARG A 132 4.51 5.02 -6.66
C ARG A 132 3.94 5.48 -5.31
N LEU A 133 3.58 4.53 -4.45
CA LEU A 133 3.08 4.81 -3.11
C LEU A 133 4.14 5.52 -2.26
N ILE A 134 5.40 5.07 -2.32
CA ILE A 134 6.51 5.77 -1.63
C ILE A 134 6.66 7.20 -2.19
N LYS A 135 6.59 7.36 -3.51
CA LYS A 135 6.73 8.66 -4.21
C LYS A 135 5.58 9.64 -3.95
N LYS A 136 4.48 9.23 -3.32
CA LYS A 136 3.46 10.16 -2.81
C LYS A 136 4.04 11.14 -1.77
N ILE A 137 5.07 10.74 -1.04
CA ILE A 137 5.72 11.53 0.02
C ILE A 137 7.20 11.78 -0.27
N LEU A 138 7.90 10.79 -0.83
CA LEU A 138 9.37 10.77 -0.93
C LEU A 138 9.81 10.75 -2.40
N PRO A 139 10.39 11.84 -2.95
CA PRO A 139 10.73 11.90 -4.38
C PRO A 139 11.93 11.01 -4.79
N PHE A 140 12.81 10.65 -3.85
CA PHE A 140 14.02 9.85 -4.08
C PHE A 140 14.06 8.56 -3.22
N PRO A 141 13.14 7.60 -3.45
CA PRO A 141 13.05 6.35 -2.70
C PRO A 141 14.31 5.47 -2.76
N ALA A 142 15.02 5.41 -3.89
CA ALA A 142 16.20 4.57 -4.07
C ALA A 142 17.37 5.09 -3.24
N SER A 143 17.56 6.42 -3.21
CA SER A 143 18.58 7.07 -2.39
C SER A 143 18.31 6.89 -0.90
N ILE A 144 17.09 7.18 -0.44
CA ILE A 144 16.74 7.00 0.98
C ILE A 144 16.73 5.53 1.40
N GLY A 145 16.34 4.60 0.53
CA GLY A 145 16.42 3.17 0.81
C GLY A 145 17.82 2.68 1.14
N ARG A 146 18.87 3.39 0.67
CA ARG A 146 20.28 3.09 0.95
C ARG A 146 20.79 3.68 2.26
N VAL A 147 20.33 4.88 2.62
CA VAL A 147 20.98 5.71 3.67
C VAL A 147 20.14 5.92 4.92
N CYS A 148 18.89 5.45 4.94
CA CYS A 148 17.96 5.67 6.05
C CYS A 148 18.39 4.87 7.30
N PRO A 149 18.46 5.50 8.49
CA PRO A 149 18.65 4.82 9.77
C PRO A 149 17.35 4.16 10.29
N HIS A 150 16.40 3.90 9.40
CA HIS A 150 15.30 2.96 9.56
C HIS A 150 14.55 2.98 10.92
N PRO A 151 14.12 4.15 11.46
CA PRO A 151 13.34 4.23 12.71
C PRO A 151 12.01 3.45 12.64
N CYS A 152 11.51 3.22 11.43
CA CYS A 152 10.37 2.37 11.15
C CYS A 152 10.58 0.90 11.54
N GLU A 153 11.81 0.39 11.48
CA GLU A 153 12.15 -0.98 11.86
C GLU A 153 12.25 -1.13 13.38
N THR A 154 12.76 -0.10 14.08
CA THR A 154 12.76 -0.04 15.56
C THR A 154 11.35 -0.12 16.14
N ALA A 155 10.36 0.49 15.47
CA ALA A 155 8.96 0.44 15.85
C ALA A 155 8.19 -0.78 15.29
N CYS A 156 8.85 -1.65 14.52
CA CYS A 156 8.18 -2.77 13.85
C CYS A 156 7.75 -3.84 14.85
N ARG A 157 6.47 -4.18 14.89
CA ARG A 157 5.94 -5.20 15.81
C ARG A 157 6.42 -6.62 15.54
N ARG A 158 7.00 -6.90 14.37
CA ARG A 158 7.68 -8.17 14.11
C ARG A 158 8.83 -8.40 15.11
N ALA A 159 9.43 -7.32 15.66
CA ALA A 159 10.39 -7.34 16.75
C ALA A 159 9.91 -8.07 18.03
N LEU A 160 8.58 -8.16 18.24
CA LEU A 160 7.98 -8.87 19.37
C LEU A 160 7.92 -10.39 19.15
N VAL A 161 8.13 -10.85 17.92
CA VAL A 161 8.15 -12.27 17.52
C VAL A 161 9.59 -12.72 17.28
N GLU A 162 10.36 -11.91 16.55
CA GLU A 162 11.71 -12.18 16.05
C GLU A 162 12.36 -10.90 15.47
N GLN A 163 13.28 -10.98 14.49
CA GLN A 163 13.85 -9.79 13.85
C GLN A 163 12.80 -8.95 13.09
N PRO A 164 12.92 -7.61 13.07
CA PRO A 164 11.99 -6.74 12.35
C PRO A 164 11.99 -7.00 10.84
N VAL A 165 10.97 -6.48 10.16
CA VAL A 165 10.93 -6.46 8.69
C VAL A 165 12.00 -5.49 8.17
N ALA A 166 12.73 -5.87 7.12
CA ALA A 166 13.73 -5.04 6.44
C ALA A 166 13.10 -3.95 5.56
N ILE A 167 12.36 -3.05 6.20
CA ILE A 167 11.58 -1.98 5.56
C ILE A 167 12.47 -1.08 4.69
N ALA A 168 13.68 -0.74 5.14
CA ALA A 168 14.60 0.09 4.35
C ALA A 168 15.10 -0.63 3.08
N ALA A 169 15.46 -1.90 3.19
CA ALA A 169 15.88 -2.72 2.05
C ALA A 169 14.74 -2.93 1.04
N LEU A 170 13.49 -3.11 1.51
CA LEU A 170 12.31 -3.18 0.65
C LEU A 170 12.02 -1.85 -0.05
N LYS A 171 12.24 -0.71 0.63
CA LYS A 171 12.15 0.62 0.02
C LYS A 171 13.21 0.80 -1.08
N ARG A 172 14.45 0.37 -0.83
CA ARG A 172 15.51 0.35 -1.85
C ARG A 172 15.10 -0.49 -3.05
N PHE A 173 14.61 -1.71 -2.82
CA PHE A 173 14.14 -2.60 -3.89
C PHE A 173 13.08 -1.93 -4.77
N ALA A 174 12.04 -1.33 -4.17
CA ALA A 174 10.99 -0.63 -4.93
C ALA A 174 11.55 0.61 -5.67
N GLY A 175 12.44 1.37 -5.04
CA GLY A 175 13.11 2.53 -5.65
C GLY A 175 13.97 2.13 -6.86
N ASP A 176 14.78 1.09 -6.72
CA ASP A 176 15.59 0.55 -7.82
C ASP A 176 14.71 -0.01 -8.93
N TYR A 177 13.61 -0.70 -8.58
CA TYR A 177 12.69 -1.26 -9.55
C TYR A 177 12.11 -0.20 -10.49
N ILE A 178 11.60 0.92 -9.95
CA ILE A 178 11.06 2.00 -10.80
C ILE A 178 12.16 2.66 -11.63
N LEU A 179 13.36 2.89 -11.07
CA LEU A 179 14.46 3.53 -11.78
C LEU A 179 14.91 2.74 -13.01
N PHE A 180 14.98 1.42 -12.91
CA PHE A 180 15.54 0.57 -13.96
C PHE A 180 14.49 -0.04 -14.91
N ASN A 181 13.24 -0.23 -14.47
CA ASN A 181 12.20 -0.89 -15.29
C ASN A 181 11.19 0.09 -15.87
N GLN A 182 10.92 1.21 -15.21
CA GLN A 182 9.97 2.20 -15.70
C GLN A 182 10.37 3.61 -15.25
N PRO A 183 11.32 4.26 -15.95
CA PRO A 183 11.82 5.57 -15.58
C PRO A 183 10.67 6.54 -15.35
N ASP A 184 10.59 7.04 -14.12
CA ASP A 184 9.46 7.84 -13.66
C ASP A 184 9.33 9.09 -14.53
N THR A 185 8.19 9.21 -15.22
CA THR A 185 7.83 10.40 -15.98
C THR A 185 6.81 11.14 -15.14
N PRO A 186 7.16 12.29 -14.55
CA PRO A 186 6.24 13.04 -13.71
C PRO A 186 4.94 13.31 -14.47
N ALA A 187 3.81 13.18 -13.79
CA ALA A 187 2.53 13.62 -14.35
C ALA A 187 2.62 15.09 -14.75
N ILE A 188 1.97 15.45 -15.86
CA ILE A 188 1.89 16.84 -16.31
C ILE A 188 1.27 17.67 -15.17
N PRO A 189 1.94 18.74 -14.70
CA PRO A 189 1.41 19.61 -13.67
C PRO A 189 0.04 20.18 -14.07
N PRO A 190 -0.78 20.60 -13.09
CA PRO A 190 -1.97 21.39 -13.38
C PRO A 190 -1.60 22.69 -14.12
N PRO A 191 -2.58 23.39 -14.73
CA PRO A 191 -2.33 24.68 -15.39
C PRO A 191 -1.54 25.63 -14.48
N PRO A 192 -0.63 26.45 -15.04
CA PRO A 192 0.22 27.34 -14.25
C PRO A 192 -0.60 28.20 -13.28
N SER A 193 -0.21 28.20 -12.01
CA SER A 193 -0.87 29.01 -10.97
C SER A 193 -0.60 30.51 -11.11
N GLY A 194 0.38 30.88 -11.95
CA GLY A 194 0.90 32.24 -12.08
C GLY A 194 1.84 32.66 -10.95
N LYS A 195 2.09 31.80 -9.95
CA LYS A 195 2.96 32.09 -8.80
C LYS A 195 4.38 31.58 -9.00
N ARG A 196 5.35 32.33 -8.48
CA ARG A 196 6.78 32.03 -8.54
C ARG A 196 7.32 31.76 -7.13
N VAL A 197 8.08 30.69 -6.98
CA VAL A 197 8.70 30.32 -5.70
C VAL A 197 10.19 30.12 -5.87
N ALA A 198 10.98 30.72 -4.97
CA ALA A 198 12.40 30.43 -4.85
C ALA A 198 12.63 29.43 -3.71
N VAL A 199 13.50 28.46 -3.94
CA VAL A 199 13.99 27.54 -2.92
C VAL A 199 15.49 27.74 -2.79
N ILE A 200 15.98 27.97 -1.57
CA ILE A 200 17.39 28.19 -1.28
C ILE A 200 17.93 26.91 -0.64
N GLY A 201 18.80 26.20 -1.35
CA GLY A 201 19.35 24.90 -1.00
C GLY A 201 18.72 23.78 -1.82
N GLY A 202 19.56 23.05 -2.56
CA GLY A 202 19.25 21.90 -3.39
C GLY A 202 19.43 20.55 -2.69
N GLY A 203 19.31 20.51 -1.36
CA GLY A 203 19.33 19.28 -0.58
C GLY A 203 17.99 18.54 -0.52
N PRO A 204 17.89 17.48 0.31
CA PRO A 204 16.66 16.69 0.47
C PRO A 204 15.40 17.50 0.72
N GLY A 205 15.43 18.44 1.68
CA GLY A 205 14.29 19.30 2.00
C GLY A 205 13.92 20.24 0.86
N GLY A 206 14.91 20.93 0.27
CA GLY A 206 14.68 21.87 -0.82
C GLY A 206 14.16 21.22 -2.10
N LEU A 207 14.76 20.09 -2.52
CA LEU A 207 14.31 19.33 -3.69
C LEU A 207 12.90 18.74 -3.47
N THR A 208 12.58 18.32 -2.25
CA THR A 208 11.23 17.85 -1.91
C THR A 208 10.21 18.99 -1.97
N ALA A 209 10.53 20.16 -1.42
CA ALA A 209 9.66 21.33 -1.50
C ALA A 209 9.45 21.75 -2.96
N ALA A 210 10.52 21.79 -3.75
CA ALA A 210 10.45 22.12 -5.17
C ALA A 210 9.58 21.12 -5.94
N TRP A 211 9.73 19.82 -5.68
CA TRP A 211 8.94 18.76 -6.30
C TRP A 211 7.44 18.95 -6.07
N PHE A 212 7.01 19.10 -4.81
CA PHE A 212 5.59 19.21 -4.49
C PHE A 212 4.98 20.54 -4.93
N LEU A 213 5.70 21.66 -4.81
CA LEU A 213 5.21 22.95 -5.26
C LEU A 213 5.12 23.03 -6.80
N ALA A 214 6.04 22.40 -7.53
CA ALA A 214 5.94 22.25 -8.98
C ALA A 214 4.72 21.41 -9.38
N LYS A 215 4.46 20.29 -8.67
CA LYS A 215 3.24 19.48 -8.86
C LYS A 215 1.94 20.25 -8.58
N SER A 216 1.99 21.32 -7.78
CA SER A 216 0.85 22.21 -7.54
C SER A 216 0.67 23.29 -8.61
N GLY A 217 1.53 23.35 -9.64
CA GLY A 217 1.44 24.27 -10.78
C GLY A 217 2.23 25.58 -10.61
N HIS A 218 3.06 25.70 -9.57
CA HIS A 218 3.88 26.90 -9.33
C HIS A 218 5.19 26.84 -10.13
N LYS A 219 5.71 28.01 -10.53
CA LYS A 219 7.02 28.10 -11.19
C LYS A 219 8.13 28.16 -10.15
N ILE A 220 9.03 27.18 -10.17
CA ILE A 220 10.05 26.99 -9.11
C ILE A 220 11.46 27.27 -9.63
N ARG A 221 12.25 27.98 -8.83
CA ARG A 221 13.71 28.12 -8.98
C ARG A 221 14.41 27.63 -7.73
N VAL A 222 15.39 26.76 -7.87
CA VAL A 222 16.23 26.27 -6.77
C VAL A 222 17.62 26.85 -6.91
N TYR A 223 18.10 27.56 -5.89
CA TYR A 223 19.45 28.13 -5.81
C TYR A 223 20.31 27.27 -4.88
N ASP A 224 21.49 26.85 -5.34
CA ASP A 224 22.44 26.08 -4.53
C ASP A 224 23.86 26.62 -4.71
N MET A 225 24.63 26.68 -3.62
CA MET A 225 26.03 27.14 -3.65
C MET A 225 26.98 26.12 -4.29
N MET A 226 26.58 24.85 -4.30
CA MET A 226 27.40 23.76 -4.78
C MET A 226 27.23 23.56 -6.30
N PRO A 227 28.20 22.92 -7.00
CA PRO A 227 28.14 22.75 -8.45
C PRO A 227 26.96 21.91 -8.97
N GLN A 228 26.43 21.01 -8.13
CA GLN A 228 25.33 20.10 -8.44
C GLN A 228 24.36 19.95 -7.26
N MET A 229 23.08 19.77 -7.57
CA MET A 229 22.00 19.51 -6.60
C MET A 229 22.20 18.17 -5.87
N GLY A 230 21.65 18.06 -4.66
CA GLY A 230 21.65 16.85 -3.83
C GLY A 230 22.04 17.11 -2.38
N GLY A 231 22.63 18.27 -2.07
CA GLY A 231 23.06 18.64 -0.73
C GLY A 231 23.87 17.54 -0.03
N MET A 232 23.58 17.26 1.24
CA MET A 232 24.32 16.24 2.00
C MET A 232 24.23 14.81 1.42
N LEU A 233 23.21 14.48 0.61
CA LEU A 233 23.19 13.19 -0.09
C LEU A 233 24.33 13.07 -1.12
N ARG A 234 24.71 14.20 -1.74
CA ARG A 234 25.83 14.25 -2.69
C ARG A 234 27.16 14.48 -2.00
N TYR A 235 27.23 15.45 -1.11
CA TYR A 235 28.50 15.95 -0.57
C TYR A 235 28.86 15.45 0.82
N GLY A 236 27.92 14.80 1.52
CA GLY A 236 28.16 14.22 2.85
C GLY A 236 28.26 12.70 2.81
N ILE A 237 27.38 12.02 2.07
CA ILE A 237 27.34 10.55 2.02
C ILE A 237 28.34 10.04 0.99
N PRO A 238 29.22 9.07 1.31
CA PRO A 238 30.18 8.51 0.35
C PRO A 238 29.56 7.77 -0.84
N GLU A 239 30.32 7.65 -1.93
CA GLU A 239 29.89 6.96 -3.17
C GLU A 239 29.55 5.47 -2.93
N TYR A 240 30.31 4.79 -2.06
CA TYR A 240 30.10 3.36 -1.75
C TYR A 240 28.78 3.08 -0.99
N ARG A 241 28.17 4.10 -0.36
CA ARG A 241 26.86 4.00 0.30
C ARG A 241 25.74 4.52 -0.58
N LEU A 242 25.97 5.63 -1.27
CA LEU A 242 24.99 6.25 -2.16
C LEU A 242 25.68 6.67 -3.46
N PRO A 243 25.58 5.83 -4.51
CA PRO A 243 26.15 6.14 -5.81
C PRO A 243 25.52 7.41 -6.40
N LYS A 244 26.32 8.39 -6.82
CA LYS A 244 25.80 9.70 -7.29
C LYS A 244 24.96 9.58 -8.54
N LYS A 245 25.26 8.58 -9.37
CA LYS A 245 24.45 8.25 -10.55
C LYS A 245 23.00 7.91 -10.19
N ILE A 246 22.77 7.19 -9.09
CA ILE A 246 21.40 6.87 -8.62
C ILE A 246 20.68 8.14 -8.18
N LEU A 247 21.37 8.99 -7.42
CA LEU A 247 20.84 10.29 -7.00
C LEU A 247 20.50 11.19 -8.21
N ASP A 248 21.37 11.24 -9.22
CA ASP A 248 21.13 12.01 -10.45
C ASP A 248 19.88 11.52 -11.19
N MET A 249 19.68 10.20 -11.27
CA MET A 249 18.49 9.60 -11.87
C MET A 249 17.20 9.99 -11.13
N GLU A 250 17.25 10.22 -9.81
CA GLU A 250 16.08 10.65 -9.02
C GLU A 250 15.86 12.17 -9.01
N ILE A 251 16.92 12.97 -9.20
CA ILE A 251 16.84 14.43 -9.34
C ILE A 251 16.30 14.83 -10.71
N GLU A 252 16.63 14.06 -11.75
CA GLU A 252 16.25 14.37 -13.13
C GLU A 252 14.71 14.51 -13.35
N PRO A 253 13.85 13.66 -12.79
CA PRO A 253 12.39 13.88 -12.80
C PRO A 253 11.97 15.24 -12.20
N ILE A 254 12.65 15.73 -11.16
CA ILE A 254 12.37 17.04 -10.55
C ILE A 254 12.71 18.17 -11.54
N ARG A 255 13.78 18.02 -12.32
CA ARG A 255 14.08 18.95 -13.40
C ARG A 255 13.03 18.88 -14.51
N LYS A 256 12.63 17.67 -14.92
CA LYS A 256 11.67 17.42 -16.01
C LYS A 256 10.26 17.96 -15.74
N ILE A 257 9.83 18.04 -14.48
CA ILE A 257 8.53 18.65 -14.14
C ILE A 257 8.53 20.19 -14.32
N GLY A 258 9.69 20.81 -14.56
CA GLY A 258 9.81 22.24 -14.87
C GLY A 258 10.49 23.07 -13.77
N VAL A 259 11.18 22.42 -12.82
CA VAL A 259 12.00 23.13 -11.83
C VAL A 259 13.30 23.61 -12.46
N GLU A 260 13.61 24.89 -12.29
CA GLU A 260 14.85 25.50 -12.77
C GLU A 260 15.93 25.42 -11.68
N PHE A 261 17.07 24.80 -11.99
CA PHE A 261 18.20 24.63 -11.09
C PHE A 261 19.29 25.67 -11.38
N ILE A 262 19.65 26.46 -10.37
CA ILE A 262 20.68 27.49 -10.41
C ILE A 262 21.78 27.09 -9.42
N ASN A 263 22.81 26.42 -9.93
CA ASN A 263 23.96 25.96 -9.14
C ASN A 263 25.06 27.02 -9.07
N GLY A 264 25.98 26.87 -8.10
CA GLY A 264 27.14 27.75 -7.94
C GLY A 264 26.81 29.17 -7.48
N VAL A 265 25.66 29.37 -6.82
CA VAL A 265 25.21 30.67 -6.32
C VAL A 265 25.10 30.63 -4.80
N LYS A 266 25.97 31.37 -4.11
CA LYS A 266 25.97 31.50 -2.65
C LYS A 266 25.19 32.76 -2.22
N ILE A 267 24.16 32.56 -1.42
CA ILE A 267 23.37 33.66 -0.85
C ILE A 267 24.25 34.51 0.09
N GLY A 268 24.09 35.83 0.00
CA GLY A 268 24.89 36.81 0.73
C GLY A 268 26.22 37.18 0.07
N ALA A 269 26.69 36.37 -0.88
CA ALA A 269 27.90 36.65 -1.67
C ALA A 269 27.56 37.03 -3.12
N ASP A 270 26.79 36.19 -3.80
CA ASP A 270 26.46 36.36 -5.23
C ASP A 270 25.09 37.02 -5.44
N ILE A 271 24.15 36.77 -4.51
CA ILE A 271 22.79 37.34 -4.52
C ILE A 271 22.27 37.47 -3.09
N THR A 272 21.51 38.52 -2.81
CA THR A 272 20.91 38.76 -1.49
C THR A 272 19.55 38.09 -1.33
N LEU A 273 19.15 37.80 -0.09
CA LEU A 273 17.80 37.29 0.20
C LEU A 273 16.70 38.26 -0.30
N GLU A 274 16.93 39.57 -0.20
CA GLU A 274 15.93 40.57 -0.59
C GLU A 274 15.72 40.62 -2.12
N GLU A 275 16.79 40.47 -2.91
CA GLU A 275 16.68 40.35 -4.37
C GLU A 275 15.88 39.12 -4.77
N ILE A 276 16.09 37.99 -4.09
CA ILE A 276 15.29 36.77 -4.30
C ILE A 276 13.82 37.02 -3.94
N ARG A 277 13.54 37.65 -2.80
CA ARG A 277 12.17 37.95 -2.36
C ARG A 277 11.44 38.86 -3.35
N ASN A 278 12.10 39.90 -3.87
CA ASN A 278 11.49 40.80 -4.84
C ASN A 278 11.15 40.12 -6.18
N GLY A 279 11.81 39.01 -6.51
CA GLY A 279 11.56 38.23 -7.72
C GLY A 279 10.48 37.15 -7.61
N HIS A 280 10.02 36.81 -6.40
CA HIS A 280 9.19 35.62 -6.14
C HIS A 280 8.04 35.91 -5.17
N ASP A 281 6.93 35.18 -5.29
CA ASP A 281 5.77 35.29 -4.40
C ASP A 281 6.00 34.61 -3.04
N ALA A 282 6.91 33.62 -3.00
CA ALA A 282 7.35 32.97 -1.77
C ALA A 282 8.80 32.50 -1.87
N VAL A 283 9.46 32.36 -0.71
CA VAL A 283 10.82 31.83 -0.58
C VAL A 283 10.84 30.71 0.45
N VAL A 284 11.49 29.59 0.11
CA VAL A 284 11.72 28.45 1.02
C VAL A 284 13.21 28.37 1.32
N VAL A 285 13.60 28.50 2.58
CA VAL A 285 14.99 28.39 3.04
C VAL A 285 15.24 26.97 3.53
N ALA A 286 16.05 26.22 2.78
CA ALA A 286 16.40 24.82 3.01
C ALA A 286 17.93 24.61 2.91
N THR A 287 18.69 25.56 3.47
CA THR A 287 20.16 25.61 3.34
C THR A 287 20.86 24.46 4.02
N GLY A 288 20.31 23.90 5.10
CA GLY A 288 20.90 22.81 5.87
C GLY A 288 22.10 23.21 6.74
N ALA A 289 22.73 22.23 7.40
CA ALA A 289 23.83 22.44 8.34
C ALA A 289 25.20 22.14 7.69
N TRP A 290 25.81 23.15 7.04
CA TRP A 290 27.06 22.97 6.27
C TRP A 290 28.36 23.26 7.04
N GLN A 291 28.28 23.61 8.32
CA GLN A 291 29.44 23.93 9.14
C GLN A 291 29.74 22.80 10.13
N SER A 292 31.01 22.37 10.21
CA SER A 292 31.43 21.39 11.21
C SER A 292 31.49 22.01 12.61
N THR A 293 30.99 21.30 13.62
CA THR A 293 31.12 21.74 15.02
C THR A 293 32.56 21.63 15.49
N LYS A 294 33.08 22.71 16.08
CA LYS A 294 34.44 22.77 16.64
C LYS A 294 34.54 22.05 17.99
N MET A 295 35.68 21.42 18.25
CA MET A 295 36.01 20.84 19.57
C MET A 295 36.34 21.91 20.60
N ASN A 296 36.85 23.07 20.17
CA ASN A 296 37.36 24.16 21.00
C ASN A 296 38.52 23.71 21.90
N ILE A 297 39.50 23.04 21.30
CA ILE A 297 40.74 22.62 21.97
C ILE A 297 41.95 23.32 21.34
N PRO A 298 43.07 23.49 22.07
CA PRO A 298 44.28 24.08 21.50
C PRO A 298 44.80 23.27 20.30
N GLY A 299 45.28 23.97 19.25
CA GLY A 299 45.84 23.37 18.04
C GLY A 299 44.82 22.94 16.98
N GLU A 300 43.53 23.25 17.16
CA GLU A 300 42.47 22.92 16.20
C GLU A 300 42.62 23.67 14.86
N GLU A 301 43.40 24.74 14.84
CA GLU A 301 43.76 25.56 13.68
C GLU A 301 44.95 25.02 12.85
N LEU A 302 45.63 23.96 13.30
CA LEU A 302 46.79 23.40 12.61
C LEU A 302 46.43 22.81 11.24
N GLN A 303 47.36 22.91 10.29
CA GLN A 303 47.22 22.28 8.98
C GLN A 303 47.17 20.75 9.14
N GLY A 304 46.13 20.14 8.55
CA GLY A 304 45.84 18.71 8.69
C GLY A 304 44.68 18.42 9.65
N VAL A 305 44.15 19.43 10.35
CA VAL A 305 42.87 19.34 11.07
C VAL A 305 41.74 19.77 10.13
N ILE A 306 40.69 18.95 10.00
CA ILE A 306 39.55 19.21 9.13
C ILE A 306 38.24 18.74 9.79
N GLY A 307 37.14 19.43 9.50
CA GLY A 307 35.81 18.99 9.90
C GLY A 307 35.35 17.75 9.12
N GLY A 308 34.53 16.89 9.74
CA GLY A 308 34.08 15.63 9.14
C GLY A 308 33.30 15.82 7.84
N ILE A 309 32.36 16.78 7.80
CA ILE A 309 31.61 17.07 6.58
C ILE A 309 32.44 17.84 5.56
N ASP A 310 33.44 18.62 5.99
CA ASP A 310 34.36 19.31 5.08
C ASP A 310 35.29 18.32 4.39
N PHE A 311 35.76 17.31 5.14
CA PHE A 311 36.51 16.18 4.58
C PHE A 311 35.68 15.42 3.55
N LEU A 312 34.47 14.99 3.89
CA LEU A 312 33.60 14.24 2.97
C LEU A 312 33.21 15.06 1.73
N ARG A 313 33.01 16.37 1.90
CA ARG A 313 32.78 17.30 0.78
C ARG A 313 33.99 17.37 -0.14
N ASN A 314 35.20 17.51 0.41
CA ASN A 314 36.44 17.52 -0.38
C ASN A 314 36.64 16.21 -1.13
N VAL A 315 36.29 15.07 -0.52
CA VAL A 315 36.32 13.77 -1.21
C VAL A 315 35.33 13.77 -2.38
N ALA A 316 34.10 14.21 -2.18
CA ALA A 316 33.09 14.28 -3.24
C ALA A 316 33.48 15.24 -4.38
N LEU A 317 34.28 16.27 -4.09
CA LEU A 317 34.82 17.21 -5.08
C LEU A 317 36.14 16.74 -5.71
N GLY A 318 36.73 15.63 -5.26
CA GLY A 318 38.01 15.12 -5.76
C GLY A 318 39.22 15.95 -5.33
N THR A 319 39.13 16.67 -4.20
CA THR A 319 40.17 17.58 -3.69
C THR A 319 40.77 17.13 -2.36
N SER A 320 40.51 15.91 -1.91
CA SER A 320 41.07 15.37 -0.66
C SER A 320 42.45 14.74 -0.86
N GLU A 321 43.31 14.84 0.16
CA GLU A 321 44.65 14.24 0.17
C GLU A 321 44.83 13.40 1.43
N VAL A 322 44.79 12.06 1.30
CA VAL A 322 44.83 11.12 2.44
C VAL A 322 45.92 10.06 2.32
N GLU A 323 46.36 9.74 1.10
CA GLU A 323 47.27 8.63 0.83
C GLU A 323 48.51 8.63 1.75
N GLY A 324 48.78 7.49 2.38
CA GLY A 324 49.92 7.27 3.27
C GLY A 324 49.85 7.95 4.64
N ARG A 325 48.80 8.73 4.94
CA ARG A 325 48.64 9.45 6.23
C ARG A 325 48.08 8.54 7.33
N ARG A 326 48.45 8.82 8.58
CA ARG A 326 47.77 8.29 9.78
C ARG A 326 46.63 9.23 10.16
N VAL A 327 45.41 8.72 10.16
CA VAL A 327 44.19 9.52 10.32
C VAL A 327 43.55 9.25 11.67
N ALA A 328 43.25 10.31 12.42
CA ALA A 328 42.48 10.24 13.66
C ALA A 328 41.11 10.89 13.47
N VAL A 329 40.03 10.12 13.61
CA VAL A 329 38.64 10.57 13.48
C VAL A 329 38.01 10.73 14.86
N CYS A 330 37.69 11.96 15.23
CA CYS A 330 37.09 12.29 16.52
C CYS A 330 35.56 12.29 16.41
N GLY A 331 34.89 11.26 16.93
CA GLY A 331 33.44 11.11 16.84
C GLY A 331 32.99 9.66 16.88
N GLY A 332 31.68 9.43 16.97
CA GLY A 332 31.10 8.08 17.00
C GLY A 332 29.76 7.92 16.30
N GLY A 333 29.32 8.93 15.53
CA GLY A 333 28.11 8.87 14.72
C GLY A 333 28.40 8.48 13.28
N ASN A 334 27.36 8.43 12.43
CA ASN A 334 27.49 8.00 11.02
C ASN A 334 28.49 8.83 10.21
N THR A 335 28.59 10.15 10.42
CA THR A 335 29.62 10.98 9.77
C THR A 335 31.05 10.52 10.12
N ALA A 336 31.28 10.04 11.34
CA ALA A 336 32.59 9.52 11.74
C ALA A 336 32.88 8.18 11.05
N MET A 337 31.88 7.30 10.92
CA MET A 337 32.01 6.02 10.20
C MET A 337 32.26 6.25 8.71
N ASP A 338 31.49 7.15 8.09
CA ASP A 338 31.67 7.51 6.69
C ASP A 338 33.07 8.11 6.44
N ALA A 339 33.55 8.98 7.33
CA ALA A 339 34.87 9.58 7.22
C ALA A 339 36.00 8.55 7.40
N CYS A 340 35.93 7.66 8.39
CA CYS A 340 36.99 6.69 8.63
C CYS A 340 37.08 5.64 7.50
N ARG A 341 35.94 5.10 7.05
CA ARG A 341 35.86 4.14 5.96
C ARG A 341 36.27 4.75 4.61
N THR A 342 35.96 6.03 4.40
CA THR A 342 36.45 6.79 3.24
C THR A 342 37.96 7.00 3.30
N ALA A 343 38.52 7.32 4.47
CA ALA A 343 39.96 7.47 4.63
C ALA A 343 40.73 6.17 4.33
N VAL A 344 40.20 5.01 4.77
CA VAL A 344 40.75 3.69 4.41
C VAL A 344 40.81 3.52 2.88
N ARG A 345 39.70 3.81 2.18
CA ARG A 345 39.61 3.69 0.70
C ARG A 345 40.54 4.63 -0.06
N LEU A 346 40.91 5.75 0.53
CA LEU A 346 41.87 6.70 -0.03
C LEU A 346 43.33 6.37 0.29
N GLY A 347 43.61 5.17 0.82
CA GLY A 347 44.97 4.70 1.07
C GLY A 347 45.59 5.25 2.34
N ALA A 348 44.79 5.59 3.37
CA ALA A 348 45.33 5.90 4.69
C ALA A 348 46.19 4.73 5.20
N LYS A 349 47.34 5.06 5.81
CA LYS A 349 48.26 4.06 6.38
C LYS A 349 47.64 3.38 7.60
N GLU A 350 46.93 4.16 8.43
CA GLU A 350 46.26 3.71 9.64
C GLU A 350 45.11 4.68 9.95
N VAL A 351 43.98 4.18 10.44
CA VAL A 351 42.82 4.99 10.79
C VAL A 351 42.35 4.66 12.21
N HIS A 352 42.32 5.65 13.09
CA HIS A 352 41.82 5.53 14.46
C HIS A 352 40.51 6.29 14.63
N VAL A 353 39.50 5.65 15.22
CA VAL A 353 38.29 6.33 15.69
C VAL A 353 38.42 6.61 17.18
N ILE A 354 38.32 7.86 17.58
CA ILE A 354 38.42 8.29 18.97
C ILE A 354 37.02 8.61 19.48
N TYR A 355 36.56 7.83 20.45
CA TYR A 355 35.25 8.01 21.04
C TYR A 355 35.30 8.10 22.57
N ARG A 356 34.68 9.16 23.12
CA ARG A 356 34.69 9.47 24.55
C ARG A 356 33.86 8.52 25.43
N ARG A 357 33.05 7.63 24.84
CA ARG A 357 32.24 6.63 25.54
C ARG A 357 32.61 5.21 25.06
N THR A 358 31.79 4.22 25.40
CA THR A 358 31.97 2.84 24.92
C THR A 358 31.18 2.56 23.64
N ARG A 359 31.43 1.41 23.00
CA ARG A 359 30.68 0.93 21.82
C ARG A 359 29.17 1.02 22.03
N LYS A 360 28.66 0.62 23.19
CA LYS A 360 27.22 0.59 23.51
C LYS A 360 26.55 1.96 23.43
N GLU A 361 27.29 3.04 23.67
CA GLU A 361 26.76 4.41 23.56
C GLU A 361 27.08 5.09 22.23
N MET A 362 27.67 4.39 21.25
CA MET A 362 27.91 4.95 19.92
C MET A 362 26.57 5.23 19.22
N PRO A 363 26.39 6.42 18.63
CA PRO A 363 25.20 6.72 17.83
C PRO A 363 25.17 6.09 16.44
N ALA A 364 26.30 5.59 15.94
CA ALA A 364 26.35 4.92 14.63
C ALA A 364 25.62 3.57 14.68
N GLU A 365 25.11 3.14 13.52
CA GLU A 365 24.48 1.82 13.37
C GLU A 365 25.51 0.71 13.59
N GLU A 366 25.10 -0.39 14.22
CA GLU A 366 26.02 -1.48 14.60
C GLU A 366 26.76 -2.07 13.38
N ASN A 367 26.06 -2.24 12.26
CA ASN A 367 26.67 -2.77 11.03
C ASN A 367 27.74 -1.81 10.47
N GLU A 368 27.57 -0.50 10.58
CA GLU A 368 28.59 0.47 10.14
C GLU A 368 29.85 0.41 11.01
N ILE A 369 29.70 0.07 12.30
CA ILE A 369 30.82 -0.14 13.23
C ILE A 369 31.55 -1.45 12.89
N GLU A 370 30.82 -2.55 12.72
CA GLU A 370 31.37 -3.85 12.34
C GLU A 370 32.12 -3.79 11.00
N GLU A 371 31.51 -3.20 9.98
CA GLU A 371 32.13 -3.07 8.66
C GLU A 371 33.40 -2.21 8.69
N ALA A 372 33.46 -1.18 9.56
CA ALA A 372 34.66 -0.36 9.75
C ALA A 372 35.79 -1.14 10.44
N GLU A 373 35.48 -1.96 11.45
CA GLU A 373 36.48 -2.83 12.12
C GLU A 373 37.06 -3.86 11.16
N GLU A 374 36.21 -4.50 10.35
CA GLU A 374 36.62 -5.43 9.29
C GLU A 374 37.51 -4.76 8.22
N GLU A 375 37.26 -3.47 7.95
CA GLU A 375 38.10 -2.64 7.07
C GLU A 375 39.42 -2.18 7.73
N GLY A 376 39.68 -2.56 8.98
CA GLY A 376 40.93 -2.30 9.69
C GLY A 376 40.97 -1.00 10.50
N VAL A 377 39.82 -0.37 10.74
CA VAL A 377 39.72 0.82 11.59
C VAL A 377 39.93 0.45 13.06
N VAL A 378 40.81 1.17 13.75
CA VAL A 378 41.13 0.95 15.16
C VAL A 378 40.27 1.83 16.05
N PHE A 379 39.40 1.23 16.87
CA PHE A 379 38.55 1.97 17.80
C PHE A 379 39.22 2.24 19.14
N ARG A 380 39.30 3.52 19.52
CA ARG A 380 39.80 3.99 20.81
C ARG A 380 38.65 4.55 21.64
N PHE A 381 37.99 3.65 22.35
CA PHE A 381 36.94 3.97 23.30
C PHE A 381 37.47 4.69 24.55
N LEU A 382 36.54 5.31 25.29
CA LEU A 382 36.81 6.00 26.54
C LEU A 382 38.00 6.98 26.44
N SER A 383 38.12 7.65 25.30
CA SER A 383 39.21 8.56 24.99
C SER A 383 38.65 9.87 24.43
N ASN A 384 39.09 11.00 24.98
CA ASN A 384 38.63 12.33 24.57
C ASN A 384 39.83 13.20 24.20
N PRO A 385 39.89 13.81 22.99
CA PRO A 385 40.93 14.75 22.64
C PRO A 385 40.89 15.98 23.55
N VAL A 386 42.06 16.43 24.02
CA VAL A 386 42.20 17.65 24.84
C VAL A 386 43.12 18.70 24.22
N GLU A 387 44.00 18.30 23.32
CA GLU A 387 44.93 19.18 22.59
C GLU A 387 45.36 18.49 21.29
N VAL A 388 45.43 19.24 20.19
CA VAL A 388 46.10 18.82 18.96
C VAL A 388 47.54 19.30 19.01
N LYS A 389 48.50 18.39 18.90
CA LYS A 389 49.92 18.74 18.88
C LYS A 389 50.41 18.84 17.44
N GLY A 390 51.22 19.85 17.18
CA GLY A 390 51.82 20.09 15.87
C GLY A 390 53.34 20.14 15.91
N ASN A 391 53.93 19.93 14.74
CA ASN A 391 55.30 20.32 14.43
C ASN A 391 55.23 21.53 13.50
N ALA A 392 55.68 22.70 13.98
CA ALA A 392 55.41 23.98 13.34
C ALA A 392 53.90 24.18 13.10
N ASP A 393 53.47 24.39 11.86
CA ASP A 393 52.06 24.65 11.51
C ASP A 393 51.28 23.38 11.11
N THR A 394 51.90 22.20 11.18
CA THR A 394 51.29 20.92 10.75
C THR A 394 51.00 20.00 11.91
N VAL A 395 49.90 19.25 11.85
CA VAL A 395 49.53 18.28 12.89
C VAL A 395 50.53 17.12 12.97
N ALA A 396 50.86 16.72 14.19
CA ALA A 396 51.72 15.57 14.51
C ALA A 396 51.01 14.52 15.37
N GLY A 397 49.90 14.88 16.02
CA GLY A 397 49.08 13.95 16.77
C GLY A 397 48.09 14.60 17.73
N LEU A 398 47.46 13.78 18.57
CA LEU A 398 46.45 14.18 19.54
C LEU A 398 46.88 13.77 20.95
N GLN A 399 46.74 14.70 21.90
CA GLN A 399 46.72 14.37 23.31
C GLN A 399 45.32 13.92 23.71
N LEU A 400 45.19 12.68 24.18
CA LEU A 400 43.95 12.05 24.59
C LEU A 400 43.88 11.94 26.12
N GLN A 401 42.76 12.37 26.69
CA GLN A 401 42.39 12.12 28.08
C GLN A 401 41.60 10.82 28.17
N LYS A 402 41.99 9.91 29.06
CA LYS A 402 41.23 8.69 29.36
C LYS A 402 39.98 9.03 30.17
N MET A 403 38.88 8.38 29.82
CA MET A 403 37.56 8.59 30.41
C MET A 403 37.08 7.33 31.13
N LYS A 404 36.16 7.50 32.07
CA LYS A 404 35.31 6.44 32.62
C LYS A 404 33.85 6.83 32.44
N LEU A 405 32.94 5.86 32.45
CA LEU A 405 31.51 6.16 32.39
C LEU A 405 30.99 6.55 33.78
N GLY A 406 30.39 7.72 33.88
CA GLY A 406 29.59 8.18 35.02
C GLY A 406 28.12 7.79 34.87
N GLU A 407 27.25 8.54 35.54
CA GLU A 407 25.81 8.34 35.50
C GLU A 407 25.19 8.67 34.12
N PRO A 408 24.06 8.04 33.74
CA PRO A 408 23.27 8.42 32.58
C PRO A 408 22.87 9.89 32.58
N ASP A 409 22.91 10.54 31.41
CA ASP A 409 22.29 11.83 31.16
C ASP A 409 20.76 11.69 30.99
N ALA A 410 20.07 12.83 30.80
CA ALA A 410 18.62 12.85 30.62
C ALA A 410 18.14 12.07 29.38
N GLY A 411 19.03 11.81 28.41
CA GLY A 411 18.78 10.96 27.25
C GLY A 411 19.16 9.49 27.48
N GLY A 412 19.47 9.09 28.70
CA GLY A 412 19.86 7.74 29.08
C GLY A 412 21.31 7.37 28.74
N ARG A 413 22.09 8.25 28.11
CA ARG A 413 23.48 7.97 27.72
C ARG A 413 24.43 8.28 28.86
N ARG A 414 25.32 7.36 29.20
CA ARG A 414 26.28 7.58 30.28
C ARG A 414 27.22 8.75 29.98
N ARG A 415 27.42 9.61 30.98
CA ARG A 415 28.30 10.78 30.87
C ARG A 415 29.76 10.33 30.93
N PRO A 416 30.63 10.78 30.02
CA PRO A 416 32.06 10.53 30.13
C PRO A 416 32.66 11.41 31.23
N VAL A 417 33.44 10.83 32.13
CA VAL A 417 34.12 11.50 33.24
C VAL A 417 35.62 11.29 33.09
N PRO A 418 36.47 12.34 33.14
CA PRO A 418 37.91 12.18 33.01
C PRO A 418 38.49 11.34 34.15
N ILE A 419 39.55 10.59 33.86
CA ILE A 419 40.39 9.91 34.84
C ILE A 419 41.60 10.80 35.11
N ASP A 420 41.67 11.38 36.29
CA ASP A 420 42.72 12.35 36.64
C ASP A 420 44.13 11.81 36.36
N GLY A 421 44.93 12.59 35.64
CA GLY A 421 46.32 12.27 35.30
C GLY A 421 46.52 11.23 34.18
N ALA A 422 45.45 10.64 33.65
CA ALA A 422 45.55 9.59 32.63
C ALA A 422 45.49 10.17 31.20
N TYR A 423 46.66 10.52 30.67
CA TYR A 423 46.83 11.03 29.31
C TYR A 423 47.59 10.04 28.42
N GLU A 424 47.20 9.95 27.14
CA GLU A 424 47.86 9.17 26.11
C GLU A 424 48.12 10.06 24.89
N PHE A 425 49.26 9.90 24.21
CA PHE A 425 49.53 10.58 22.96
C PHE A 425 49.29 9.62 21.79
N LEU A 426 48.55 10.07 20.77
CA LEU A 426 48.31 9.34 19.53
C LEU A 426 48.95 10.10 18.37
N GLU A 427 49.91 9.48 17.68
CA GLU A 427 50.49 10.03 16.45
C GLU A 427 49.46 10.03 15.32
N ALA A 428 49.30 11.18 14.65
CA ALA A 428 48.40 11.33 13.52
C ALA A 428 48.87 12.48 12.62
N ASP A 429 48.82 12.26 11.31
CA ASP A 429 49.19 13.24 10.28
C ASP A 429 47.94 13.98 9.76
N MET A 430 46.75 13.54 10.15
CA MET A 430 45.47 14.16 9.84
C MET A 430 44.45 13.91 10.96
N VAL A 431 43.70 14.95 11.33
CA VAL A 431 42.64 14.88 12.35
C VAL A 431 41.31 15.29 11.73
N ILE A 432 40.32 14.40 11.79
CA ILE A 432 38.97 14.64 11.26
C ILE A 432 38.00 14.81 12.43
N ILE A 433 37.35 15.97 12.52
CA ILE A 433 36.45 16.33 13.61
C ILE A 433 35.00 16.04 13.21
N ALA A 434 34.45 14.91 13.66
CA ALA A 434 33.11 14.43 13.32
C ALA A 434 32.18 14.38 14.55
N ILE A 435 32.11 15.50 15.29
CA ILE A 435 31.34 15.62 16.54
C ILE A 435 29.98 16.31 16.40
N GLY A 436 29.61 16.74 15.19
CA GLY A 436 28.33 17.39 14.91
C GLY A 436 28.43 18.42 13.78
N GLN A 437 27.29 18.98 13.43
CA GLN A 437 27.13 19.99 12.40
C GLN A 437 26.36 21.19 12.97
N SER A 438 26.57 22.36 12.38
CA SER A 438 25.88 23.61 12.70
C SER A 438 25.54 24.39 11.43
N ASN A 439 24.65 25.37 11.58
CA ASN A 439 24.15 26.16 10.46
C ASN A 439 25.05 27.38 10.23
N GLU A 440 25.38 27.63 8.97
CA GLU A 440 26.00 28.89 8.52
C GLU A 440 24.89 29.75 7.89
N ASN A 441 24.55 30.86 8.54
CA ASN A 441 23.45 31.74 8.13
C ASN A 441 23.94 33.04 7.49
N THR A 442 25.14 33.03 6.88
CA THR A 442 25.64 34.19 6.13
C THR A 442 24.71 34.49 4.97
N GLY A 443 24.32 35.76 4.80
CA GLY A 443 23.33 36.19 3.82
C GLY A 443 21.86 36.02 4.24
N LEU A 444 21.61 35.49 5.44
CA LEU A 444 20.29 35.27 6.03
C LEU A 444 20.15 35.95 7.41
N GLU A 445 20.95 36.99 7.67
CA GLU A 445 21.03 37.68 8.96
C GLU A 445 19.72 38.38 9.35
N THR A 446 18.88 38.71 8.38
CA THR A 446 17.57 39.36 8.58
C THR A 446 16.51 38.41 9.14
N LEU A 447 16.76 37.09 9.14
CA LEU A 447 15.85 36.10 9.72
C LEU A 447 16.13 35.94 11.22
N GLU A 448 15.08 35.82 12.01
CA GLU A 448 15.23 35.46 13.43
C GLU A 448 15.85 34.07 13.57
N LYS A 449 16.72 33.94 14.57
CA LYS A 449 17.48 32.71 14.83
C LYS A 449 17.12 32.15 16.19
N THR A 450 17.16 30.83 16.32
CA THR A 450 17.05 30.16 17.61
C THR A 450 18.33 30.32 18.42
N LYS A 451 18.30 29.92 19.70
CA LYS A 451 19.50 29.86 20.57
C LYS A 451 20.62 28.96 20.04
N TYR A 452 20.33 28.07 19.08
CA TYR A 452 21.29 27.16 18.46
C TYR A 452 21.81 27.69 17.12
N ASN A 453 21.55 28.97 16.80
CA ASN A 453 21.88 29.57 15.51
C ASN A 453 21.23 28.84 14.32
N THR A 454 20.07 28.20 14.51
CA THR A 454 19.22 27.72 13.41
C THR A 454 18.15 28.77 13.08
N ILE A 455 17.50 28.68 11.92
CA ILE A 455 16.46 29.64 11.53
C ILE A 455 15.19 29.34 12.33
N ALA A 456 14.63 30.37 12.98
CA ALA A 456 13.37 30.25 13.70
C ALA A 456 12.19 30.22 12.72
N ALA A 457 11.38 29.17 12.81
CA ALA A 457 10.15 29.04 12.03
C ALA A 457 8.99 28.53 12.91
N ASP A 458 7.75 28.91 12.61
CA ASP A 458 6.59 28.38 13.34
C ASP A 458 6.36 26.89 12.99
N ALA A 459 6.11 26.05 13.98
CA ALA A 459 6.02 24.60 13.80
C ALA A 459 4.80 24.15 12.97
N SER A 460 3.75 24.98 12.87
CA SER A 460 2.51 24.66 12.17
C SER A 460 2.44 25.29 10.78
N SER A 461 2.96 26.51 10.63
CA SER A 461 2.90 27.28 9.39
C SER A 461 4.23 27.33 8.63
N PHE A 462 5.32 26.88 9.23
CA PHE A 462 6.69 26.88 8.69
C PHE A 462 7.21 28.28 8.32
N ARG A 463 6.51 29.33 8.75
CA ARG A 463 6.87 30.73 8.46
C ARG A 463 7.98 31.21 9.36
N THR A 464 8.89 31.98 8.79
CA THR A 464 9.93 32.69 9.51
C THR A 464 9.43 34.05 10.00
N SER A 465 10.33 34.88 10.54
CA SER A 465 10.04 36.27 10.93
C SER A 465 9.66 37.16 9.74
N LEU A 466 9.97 36.76 8.49
CA LEU A 466 9.67 37.54 7.29
C LEU A 466 8.42 37.02 6.55
N PRO A 467 7.48 37.92 6.17
CA PRO A 467 6.34 37.55 5.34
C PRO A 467 6.77 36.94 4.00
N GLY A 468 6.09 35.86 3.62
CA GLY A 468 6.38 35.11 2.39
C GLY A 468 7.63 34.23 2.44
N VAL A 469 8.33 34.16 3.58
CA VAL A 469 9.54 33.36 3.75
C VAL A 469 9.29 32.22 4.74
N PHE A 470 9.56 31.00 4.28
CA PHE A 470 9.41 29.75 5.01
C PHE A 470 10.78 29.08 5.18
N ALA A 471 10.92 28.19 6.15
CA ALA A 471 12.15 27.42 6.33
C ALA A 471 11.83 25.94 6.61
N VAL A 472 12.66 25.03 6.07
CA VAL A 472 12.51 23.56 6.20
C VAL A 472 13.87 22.84 6.25
N GLY A 473 13.87 21.61 6.74
CA GLY A 473 15.04 20.73 6.85
C GLY A 473 16.00 21.17 7.96
N ASP A 474 17.25 20.71 7.87
CA ASP A 474 18.28 20.96 8.89
C ASP A 474 18.59 22.45 9.13
N ALA A 475 18.05 23.34 8.28
CA ALA A 475 18.10 24.79 8.45
C ALA A 475 17.29 25.30 9.67
N THR A 476 16.28 24.54 10.13
CA THR A 476 15.21 25.03 11.02
C THR A 476 15.41 24.65 12.49
N ASN A 477 14.36 24.85 13.31
CA ASN A 477 14.34 24.62 14.75
C ASN A 477 14.92 23.27 15.21
N ALA A 478 14.74 22.20 14.43
CA ALA A 478 15.23 20.87 14.78
C ALA A 478 16.75 20.71 14.59
N GLY A 479 17.35 21.51 13.70
CA GLY A 479 18.77 21.42 13.34
C GLY A 479 19.08 20.14 12.55
N ALA A 480 20.36 19.76 12.52
CA ALA A 480 20.84 18.60 11.78
C ALA A 480 20.18 17.28 12.24
N ASP A 481 19.57 16.57 11.30
CA ASP A 481 18.87 15.31 11.52
C ASP A 481 19.01 14.40 10.29
N ILE A 482 18.25 13.30 10.26
CA ILE A 482 18.28 12.31 9.18
C ILE A 482 17.54 12.83 7.94
N ALA A 483 18.02 12.49 6.75
CA ALA A 483 17.47 13.02 5.48
C ALA A 483 15.95 12.85 5.33
N ILE A 484 15.38 11.76 5.86
CA ILE A 484 13.94 11.50 5.80
C ILE A 484 13.11 12.47 6.68
N ALA A 485 13.69 13.07 7.72
CA ALA A 485 13.04 14.10 8.52
C ALA A 485 12.90 15.40 7.72
N ALA A 486 13.98 15.83 7.05
CA ALA A 486 13.95 17.01 6.19
C ALA A 486 12.92 16.88 5.04
N ILE A 487 12.77 15.67 4.47
CA ILE A 487 11.76 15.37 3.45
C ILE A 487 10.35 15.48 4.04
N GLY A 488 10.13 14.89 5.22
CA GLY A 488 8.86 14.95 5.92
C GLY A 488 8.40 16.37 6.24
N GLU A 489 9.33 17.20 6.73
CA GLU A 489 9.05 18.60 7.01
C GLU A 489 8.73 19.39 5.73
N ALA A 490 9.52 19.18 4.67
CA ALA A 490 9.31 19.84 3.38
C ALA A 490 7.99 19.46 2.70
N GLU A 491 7.56 18.20 2.79
CA GLU A 491 6.25 17.74 2.28
C GLU A 491 5.09 18.48 2.98
N LYS A 492 5.14 18.55 4.32
CA LYS A 492 4.14 19.26 5.13
C LYS A 492 4.13 20.76 4.82
N ALA A 493 5.31 21.38 4.76
CA ALA A 493 5.46 22.79 4.45
C ALA A 493 4.93 23.13 3.04
N SER A 494 5.14 22.26 2.05
CA SER A 494 4.68 22.49 0.68
C SER A 494 3.17 22.67 0.58
N LYS A 495 2.39 21.92 1.37
CA LYS A 495 0.92 22.08 1.47
C LYS A 495 0.54 23.45 2.05
N VAL A 496 1.25 23.89 3.09
CA VAL A 496 1.03 25.19 3.73
C VAL A 496 1.41 26.34 2.79
N ILE A 497 2.52 26.22 2.08
CA ILE A 497 3.00 27.21 1.12
C ILE A 497 2.05 27.32 -0.08
N ASP A 498 1.56 26.21 -0.63
CA ASP A 498 0.55 26.22 -1.69
C ASP A 498 -0.74 26.93 -1.22
N ALA A 499 -1.23 26.62 -0.02
CA ALA A 499 -2.38 27.29 0.56
C ALA A 499 -2.15 28.81 0.73
N TYR A 500 -0.97 29.21 1.21
CA TYR A 500 -0.56 30.60 1.34
C TYR A 500 -0.56 31.33 -0.01
N LEU A 501 0.02 30.74 -1.05
CA LEU A 501 0.08 31.30 -2.40
C LEU A 501 -1.32 31.43 -3.04
N ARG A 502 -2.28 30.61 -2.60
CA ARG A 502 -3.70 30.67 -2.98
C ARG A 502 -4.54 31.59 -2.10
N GLY A 503 -3.93 32.31 -1.15
CA GLY A 503 -4.61 33.28 -0.29
C GLY A 503 -5.22 32.71 0.99
N SER A 504 -4.94 31.45 1.33
CA SER A 504 -5.38 30.81 2.58
C SER A 504 -4.30 30.86 3.66
N GLN A 505 -4.71 31.01 4.92
CA GLN A 505 -3.83 30.96 6.09
C GLN A 505 -3.88 29.56 6.74
N ALA A 506 -3.76 28.52 5.92
CA ALA A 506 -3.77 27.14 6.43
C ALA A 506 -2.53 26.89 7.31
N VAL A 507 -2.71 26.05 8.33
CA VAL A 507 -1.63 25.54 9.18
C VAL A 507 -1.65 24.03 9.16
N TYR A 508 -0.49 23.41 9.29
CA TYR A 508 -0.38 21.98 9.49
C TYR A 508 -0.79 21.63 10.93
N ARG A 509 -1.67 20.63 11.06
CA ARG A 509 -2.07 20.05 12.35
C ARG A 509 -1.77 18.56 12.32
N GLU A 510 -1.10 18.08 13.36
CA GLU A 510 -0.76 16.67 13.47
C GLU A 510 -2.05 15.85 13.69
N PRO A 511 -2.34 14.86 12.82
CA PRO A 511 -3.52 14.02 12.97
C PRO A 511 -3.53 13.23 14.28
N GLN A 512 -4.68 13.17 14.95
CA GLN A 512 -4.86 12.35 16.15
C GLN A 512 -5.29 10.94 15.76
N TYR A 513 -4.51 9.95 16.21
CA TYR A 513 -4.75 8.54 15.92
C TYR A 513 -4.87 7.73 17.20
N VAL A 514 -5.77 6.75 17.20
CA VAL A 514 -5.80 5.72 18.25
C VAL A 514 -4.59 4.80 18.07
N LYS A 515 -3.90 4.53 19.17
CA LYS A 515 -2.72 3.67 19.26
C LYS A 515 -2.98 2.55 20.27
N ARG A 516 -2.59 1.32 19.94
CA ARG A 516 -2.72 0.14 20.79
C ARG A 516 -1.39 -0.19 21.47
N SER A 517 -1.46 -0.53 22.75
CA SER A 517 -0.36 -1.22 23.45
C SER A 517 -0.42 -2.72 23.15
N VAL A 518 0.68 -3.28 22.67
CA VAL A 518 0.78 -4.68 22.23
C VAL A 518 2.06 -5.29 22.82
N TYR A 519 2.01 -6.55 23.20
CA TYR A 519 3.09 -7.30 23.83
C TYR A 519 3.40 -8.59 23.07
N ALA A 520 4.50 -9.26 23.40
CA ALA A 520 4.91 -10.49 22.73
C ALA A 520 3.84 -11.61 22.81
N GLN A 521 3.04 -11.67 23.89
CA GLN A 521 1.98 -12.67 24.02
C GLN A 521 0.85 -12.50 22.98
N ASP A 522 0.63 -11.29 22.47
CA ASP A 522 -0.39 -11.02 21.44
C ASP A 522 -0.03 -11.65 20.07
N TYR A 523 1.20 -12.11 19.90
CA TYR A 523 1.72 -12.73 18.66
C TYR A 523 2.32 -14.12 18.89
N ALA A 524 1.92 -14.80 19.98
CA ALA A 524 2.48 -16.11 20.35
C ALA A 524 2.18 -17.21 19.32
N ASP A 525 1.11 -17.06 18.53
CA ASP A 525 0.65 -17.94 17.46
C ASP A 525 1.27 -17.63 16.08
N VAL A 526 2.07 -16.56 15.98
CA VAL A 526 2.73 -16.18 14.74
C VAL A 526 3.98 -17.02 14.50
N GLU A 527 4.07 -17.62 13.32
CA GLU A 527 5.25 -18.38 12.88
C GLU A 527 6.50 -17.48 12.77
N LYS A 528 7.63 -18.01 13.25
CA LYS A 528 8.96 -17.40 13.14
C LYS A 528 9.56 -17.74 11.78
N VAL A 529 9.99 -16.73 11.04
CA VAL A 529 10.55 -16.84 9.70
C VAL A 529 11.82 -15.98 9.64
N PRO A 530 12.99 -16.54 9.32
CA PRO A 530 14.24 -15.77 9.25
C PRO A 530 14.13 -14.53 8.37
N ARG A 531 14.79 -13.44 8.78
CA ARG A 531 14.91 -12.23 7.98
C ARG A 531 15.75 -12.51 6.74
N SER A 532 15.32 -12.02 5.58
CA SER A 532 16.11 -12.12 4.35
C SER A 532 17.35 -11.24 4.46
N SER A 533 18.50 -11.78 4.06
CA SER A 533 19.77 -11.05 4.07
C SER A 533 20.11 -10.51 2.69
N TYR A 534 20.77 -9.37 2.66
CA TYR A 534 21.47 -8.86 1.47
C TYR A 534 22.93 -9.27 1.54
N GLN A 535 23.61 -9.29 0.40
CA GLN A 535 25.04 -9.53 0.35
C GLN A 535 25.79 -8.23 0.61
N VAL A 536 26.83 -8.33 1.44
CA VAL A 536 27.79 -7.25 1.68
C VAL A 536 29.10 -7.66 1.04
N ALA A 537 29.77 -6.74 0.35
CA ALA A 537 31.06 -6.99 -0.27
C ALA A 537 32.11 -7.37 0.80
N GLU A 538 33.01 -8.28 0.42
CA GLU A 538 34.08 -8.76 1.30
C GLU A 538 35.00 -7.60 1.76
N PRO A 539 35.50 -7.64 3.01
CA PRO A 539 36.28 -6.55 3.59
C PRO A 539 37.46 -6.06 2.74
N GLU A 540 38.21 -6.97 2.11
CA GLU A 540 39.34 -6.61 1.25
C GLU A 540 38.92 -5.86 -0.02
N SER A 541 37.77 -6.21 -0.61
CA SER A 541 37.23 -5.48 -1.77
C SER A 541 36.82 -4.08 -1.36
N ARG A 542 36.14 -3.94 -0.21
CA ARG A 542 35.65 -2.65 0.32
C ARG A 542 36.76 -1.63 0.53
N LYS A 543 37.98 -2.07 0.88
CA LYS A 543 39.15 -1.19 1.07
C LYS A 543 39.68 -0.59 -0.24
N SER A 544 39.42 -1.22 -1.38
CA SER A 544 40.11 -0.94 -2.64
C SER A 544 39.31 -0.11 -3.65
N CYS A 545 38.00 0.08 -3.44
CA CYS A 545 37.15 0.82 -4.36
C CYS A 545 35.98 1.53 -3.66
N PHE A 546 35.29 2.37 -4.43
CA PHE A 546 34.09 3.07 -4.01
C PHE A 546 32.80 2.45 -4.59
N ASP A 547 32.87 1.19 -5.05
CA ASP A 547 31.70 0.47 -5.52
C ASP A 547 30.68 0.27 -4.39
N GLU A 548 29.41 0.16 -4.76
CA GLU A 548 28.33 -0.04 -3.79
C GLU A 548 28.54 -1.33 -2.99
N VAL A 549 28.65 -1.22 -1.67
CA VAL A 549 29.07 -2.36 -0.82
C VAL A 549 27.92 -3.30 -0.43
N VAL A 550 26.67 -2.86 -0.56
CA VAL A 550 25.49 -3.65 -0.21
C VAL A 550 24.68 -3.95 -1.47
N SER A 551 24.34 -5.20 -1.72
CA SER A 551 23.47 -5.58 -2.85
C SER A 551 22.00 -5.24 -2.58
N ALA A 552 21.24 -4.96 -3.64
CA ALA A 552 19.78 -4.92 -3.55
C ALA A 552 19.23 -6.34 -3.31
N PHE A 553 18.01 -6.44 -2.75
CA PHE A 553 17.31 -7.72 -2.70
C PHE A 553 16.98 -8.23 -4.10
N THR A 554 17.05 -9.55 -4.27
CA THR A 554 16.42 -10.20 -5.42
C THR A 554 14.90 -10.09 -5.29
N GLU A 555 14.16 -10.30 -6.39
CA GLU A 555 12.70 -10.33 -6.34
C GLU A 555 12.18 -11.38 -5.33
N ALA A 556 12.83 -12.55 -5.29
CA ALA A 556 12.45 -13.63 -4.39
C ALA A 556 12.64 -13.23 -2.92
N ASP A 557 13.79 -12.65 -2.58
CA ASP A 557 14.08 -12.19 -1.21
C ASP A 557 13.17 -11.04 -0.80
N ALA A 558 12.92 -10.09 -1.70
CA ALA A 558 12.02 -8.97 -1.45
C ALA A 558 10.58 -9.44 -1.15
N VAL A 559 10.06 -10.40 -1.94
CA VAL A 559 8.73 -10.97 -1.71
C VAL A 559 8.68 -11.80 -0.43
N ALA A 560 9.70 -12.60 -0.15
CA ALA A 560 9.80 -13.39 1.08
C ALA A 560 9.85 -12.50 2.31
N GLU A 561 10.70 -11.47 2.30
CA GLU A 561 10.82 -10.51 3.40
C GLU A 561 9.56 -9.69 3.61
N ALA A 562 8.94 -9.21 2.53
CA ALA A 562 7.69 -8.45 2.60
C ALA A 562 6.53 -9.28 3.17
N SER A 563 6.49 -10.57 2.84
CA SER A 563 5.47 -11.52 3.34
C SER A 563 5.50 -11.68 4.86
N ARG A 564 6.64 -11.41 5.53
CA ARG A 564 6.79 -11.48 7.00
C ARG A 564 6.03 -10.37 7.75
N CYS A 565 5.58 -9.32 7.07
CA CYS A 565 4.86 -8.20 7.69
C CYS A 565 3.62 -8.70 8.46
N LEU A 566 3.34 -8.15 9.65
CA LEU A 566 2.20 -8.61 10.48
C LEU A 566 0.87 -7.91 10.14
N GLU A 567 0.87 -6.98 9.19
CA GLU A 567 -0.33 -6.21 8.80
C GLU A 567 -1.01 -5.51 9.99
N CYS A 568 -0.20 -5.05 10.94
CA CYS A 568 -0.63 -4.66 12.28
C CYS A 568 -1.36 -3.30 12.39
N GLY A 569 -1.32 -2.44 11.36
CA GLY A 569 -2.12 -1.22 11.26
C GLY A 569 -3.57 -1.47 10.81
N CYS A 570 -4.44 -0.46 10.88
CA CYS A 570 -5.83 -0.62 10.45
C CYS A 570 -5.92 -0.89 8.94
N GLN A 571 -6.46 -2.05 8.58
CA GLN A 571 -6.65 -2.43 7.17
C GLN A 571 -7.80 -1.71 6.46
N ASP A 572 -8.69 -1.06 7.22
CA ASP A 572 -9.85 -0.33 6.68
C ASP A 572 -9.68 1.20 6.82
N PHE A 573 -8.43 1.67 6.93
CA PHE A 573 -8.10 3.08 7.22
C PHE A 573 -8.79 4.08 6.28
N PHE A 574 -8.82 3.79 4.98
CA PHE A 574 -9.36 4.69 3.96
C PHE A 574 -10.90 4.76 3.95
N GLU A 575 -11.59 3.75 4.47
CA GLU A 575 -13.07 3.69 4.54
C GLU A 575 -13.63 3.97 5.94
N CYS A 576 -12.76 4.05 6.96
CA CYS A 576 -13.17 4.23 8.34
C CYS A 576 -13.84 5.60 8.54
N LYS A 577 -15.17 5.60 8.57
CA LYS A 577 -16.00 6.80 8.78
C LYS A 577 -15.76 7.43 10.15
N LEU A 578 -15.53 6.61 11.18
CA LEU A 578 -15.20 7.13 12.52
C LEU A 578 -13.93 7.99 12.45
N LEU A 579 -12.87 7.48 11.82
CA LEU A 579 -11.62 8.21 11.69
C LEU A 579 -11.79 9.47 10.83
N ASN A 580 -12.46 9.38 9.69
CA ASN A 580 -12.70 10.53 8.81
C ASN A 580 -13.39 11.68 9.55
N TYR A 581 -14.50 11.38 10.26
CA TYR A 581 -15.21 12.40 11.03
C TYR A 581 -14.38 12.91 12.22
N SER A 582 -13.63 12.04 12.90
CA SER A 582 -12.75 12.45 14.00
C SER A 582 -11.64 13.39 13.55
N LEU A 583 -11.02 13.15 12.39
CA LEU A 583 -10.02 14.05 11.82
C LEU A 583 -10.64 15.38 11.39
N ARG A 584 -11.82 15.36 10.75
CA ARG A 584 -12.53 16.57 10.30
C ARG A 584 -12.96 17.46 11.47
N MET A 585 -13.38 16.86 12.58
CA MET A 585 -13.87 17.56 13.78
C MET A 585 -12.78 17.74 14.85
N GLU A 586 -11.55 17.32 14.56
CA GLU A 586 -10.41 17.38 15.47
C GLU A 586 -10.72 16.76 16.85
N ALA A 587 -11.37 15.60 16.84
CA ALA A 587 -11.68 14.84 18.05
C ALA A 587 -10.42 14.11 18.55
N SER A 588 -10.14 14.21 19.85
CA SER A 588 -9.00 13.53 20.48
C SER A 588 -9.46 12.24 21.18
N PRO A 589 -8.78 11.10 20.94
CA PRO A 589 -9.01 9.86 21.69
C PRO A 589 -8.77 9.99 23.21
N GLU A 590 -7.99 10.98 23.64
CA GLU A 590 -7.54 11.17 25.02
C GLU A 590 -8.52 12.01 25.86
N SER A 591 -9.41 12.79 25.23
CA SER A 591 -10.33 13.73 25.93
C SER A 591 -11.18 13.06 27.02
N TYR A 592 -11.61 11.81 26.80
CA TYR A 592 -12.40 11.02 27.76
C TYR A 592 -11.75 9.67 28.08
N ALA A 593 -10.41 9.63 28.15
CA ALA A 593 -9.68 8.40 28.44
C ALA A 593 -10.23 7.69 29.69
N GLY A 594 -10.56 6.41 29.56
CA GLY A 594 -11.16 5.61 30.62
C GLY A 594 -10.86 4.11 30.45
N SER A 595 -11.60 3.28 31.20
CA SER A 595 -11.52 1.83 31.06
C SER A 595 -11.90 1.40 29.65
N LYS A 596 -11.07 0.55 29.06
CA LYS A 596 -11.24 0.02 27.70
C LYS A 596 -11.67 -1.44 27.76
N ARG A 597 -12.52 -1.87 26.82
CA ARG A 597 -12.84 -3.29 26.65
C ARG A 597 -11.60 -4.08 26.25
N SER A 598 -11.53 -5.32 26.73
CA SER A 598 -10.56 -6.30 26.24
C SER A 598 -10.78 -6.48 24.74
N ALA A 599 -9.72 -6.34 23.95
CA ALA A 599 -9.80 -6.46 22.50
C ALA A 599 -9.37 -7.86 22.08
N GLN A 600 -10.32 -8.74 21.79
CA GLN A 600 -10.05 -9.97 21.06
C GLN A 600 -10.25 -9.74 19.57
N SER A 601 -9.42 -10.40 18.76
CA SER A 601 -9.66 -10.51 17.32
C SER A 601 -9.97 -11.97 17.01
N VAL A 602 -11.09 -12.20 16.32
CA VAL A 602 -11.58 -13.54 15.98
C VAL A 602 -11.65 -13.63 14.45
N ARG A 603 -10.98 -14.63 13.89
CA ARG A 603 -11.06 -14.95 12.45
C ARG A 603 -11.99 -16.14 12.23
N SER A 604 -12.86 -16.06 11.23
CA SER A 604 -13.75 -17.16 10.83
C SER A 604 -13.50 -17.56 9.38
N ARG A 605 -13.17 -18.84 9.18
CA ARG A 605 -12.86 -19.48 7.88
C ARG A 605 -11.87 -18.70 7.00
N GLU A 606 -11.01 -17.87 7.59
CA GLU A 606 -10.08 -16.99 6.87
C GLU A 606 -10.73 -16.00 5.88
N LEU A 607 -12.07 -15.84 5.89
CA LEU A 607 -12.80 -14.93 4.99
C LEU A 607 -13.32 -13.67 5.68
N LEU A 608 -13.55 -13.75 7.00
CA LEU A 608 -14.00 -12.64 7.82
C LEU A 608 -13.15 -12.53 9.08
N GLU A 609 -12.72 -11.31 9.38
CA GLU A 609 -12.09 -10.97 10.66
C GLU A 609 -12.98 -10.00 11.43
N TYR A 610 -13.18 -10.30 12.71
CA TYR A 610 -13.80 -9.42 13.67
C TYR A 610 -12.77 -8.94 14.69
N ASN A 611 -12.58 -7.63 14.81
CA ASN A 611 -11.75 -6.98 15.81
C ASN A 611 -12.63 -6.20 16.79
N GLU A 612 -12.78 -6.72 18.00
CA GLU A 612 -13.61 -6.12 19.05
C GLU A 612 -13.12 -4.72 19.43
N GLY A 613 -11.81 -4.50 19.42
CA GLY A 613 -11.18 -3.23 19.76
C GLY A 613 -11.46 -2.09 18.79
N LYS A 614 -12.00 -2.38 17.59
CA LYS A 614 -12.45 -1.36 16.64
C LYS A 614 -13.97 -1.14 16.68
N CYS A 615 -14.71 -2.01 17.37
CA CYS A 615 -16.16 -2.05 17.29
C CYS A 615 -16.79 -0.99 18.21
N ILE A 616 -17.49 -0.02 17.62
CA ILE A 616 -18.25 1.01 18.36
C ILE A 616 -19.67 0.58 18.74
N LEU A 617 -19.98 -0.72 18.67
CA LEU A 617 -21.30 -1.29 19.02
C LEU A 617 -22.50 -0.60 18.35
N CYS A 618 -22.33 -0.12 17.11
CA CYS A 618 -23.40 0.56 16.38
C CYS A 618 -24.59 -0.36 16.00
N GLY A 619 -24.41 -1.68 16.12
CA GLY A 619 -25.42 -2.71 15.85
C GLY A 619 -25.81 -2.86 14.38
N LEU A 620 -25.14 -2.17 13.44
CA LEU A 620 -25.53 -2.17 12.03
C LEU A 620 -25.39 -3.56 11.39
N CYS A 621 -24.32 -4.28 11.73
CA CYS A 621 -24.08 -5.66 11.30
C CYS A 621 -25.16 -6.64 11.80
N VAL A 622 -25.71 -6.41 13.00
CA VAL A 622 -26.79 -7.23 13.57
C VAL A 622 -28.10 -6.95 12.85
N ARG A 623 -28.45 -5.66 12.69
CA ARG A 623 -29.71 -5.25 12.05
C ARG A 623 -29.76 -5.65 10.58
N VAL A 624 -28.67 -5.48 9.83
CA VAL A 624 -28.64 -5.89 8.41
C VAL A 624 -28.80 -7.41 8.28
N CYS A 625 -28.17 -8.18 9.16
CA CYS A 625 -28.26 -9.64 9.14
C CYS A 625 -29.68 -10.13 9.48
N ALA A 626 -30.36 -9.46 10.40
CA ALA A 626 -31.71 -9.82 10.81
C ALA A 626 -32.79 -9.30 9.84
N GLN A 627 -32.78 -8.00 9.53
CA GLN A 627 -33.88 -7.32 8.83
C GLN A 627 -33.77 -7.43 7.31
N GLN A 628 -32.56 -7.29 6.76
CA GLN A 628 -32.36 -7.37 5.30
C GLN A 628 -32.25 -8.82 4.84
N LEU A 629 -31.49 -9.66 5.56
CA LEU A 629 -31.21 -11.04 5.12
C LEU A 629 -32.11 -12.10 5.76
N GLY A 630 -32.72 -11.82 6.92
CA GLY A 630 -33.56 -12.80 7.64
C GLY A 630 -32.79 -13.94 8.31
N ILE A 631 -31.51 -13.73 8.63
CA ILE A 631 -30.60 -14.79 9.10
C ILE A 631 -30.34 -14.69 10.61
N SER A 632 -30.06 -13.49 11.10
CA SER A 632 -29.73 -13.23 12.51
C SER A 632 -28.50 -14.02 13.04
N ALA A 633 -27.47 -14.20 12.21
CA ALA A 633 -26.23 -14.90 12.59
C ALA A 633 -25.38 -14.14 13.62
N LEU A 634 -25.56 -12.82 13.75
CA LEU A 634 -24.85 -11.96 14.70
C LEU A 634 -25.84 -11.31 15.66
N GLY A 635 -25.44 -11.15 16.92
CA GLY A 635 -26.20 -10.44 17.95
C GLY A 635 -25.31 -9.57 18.84
N LEU A 636 -25.95 -8.74 19.66
CA LEU A 636 -25.31 -8.06 20.79
C LEU A 636 -25.33 -9.04 21.98
N VAL A 637 -24.16 -9.55 22.37
CA VAL A 637 -24.00 -10.54 23.42
C VAL A 637 -23.31 -9.90 24.62
N GLY A 638 -23.81 -10.16 25.83
CA GLY A 638 -23.34 -9.54 27.07
C GLY A 638 -24.19 -8.34 27.50
N ARG A 639 -23.78 -7.65 28.57
CA ARG A 639 -24.41 -6.42 29.07
C ARG A 639 -23.36 -5.42 29.55
N GLY A 640 -23.67 -4.13 29.45
CA GLY A 640 -22.78 -3.06 29.90
C GLY A 640 -21.42 -3.11 29.18
N PHE A 641 -20.33 -3.01 29.95
CA PHE A 641 -18.96 -3.03 29.43
C PHE A 641 -18.54 -4.37 28.83
N GLU A 642 -19.28 -5.47 29.05
CA GLU A 642 -18.99 -6.77 28.47
C GLU A 642 -19.69 -7.01 27.11
N THR A 643 -20.41 -6.00 26.60
CA THR A 643 -21.18 -6.12 25.35
C THR A 643 -20.24 -6.22 24.15
N VAL A 644 -20.43 -7.27 23.35
CA VAL A 644 -19.71 -7.54 22.10
C VAL A 644 -20.67 -7.94 20.99
N ILE A 645 -20.23 -7.77 19.74
CA ILE A 645 -20.90 -8.40 18.60
C ILE A 645 -20.38 -9.83 18.50
N ALA A 646 -21.26 -10.81 18.64
CA ALA A 646 -20.89 -12.21 18.52
C ALA A 646 -22.08 -13.04 18.02
N PRO A 647 -21.83 -14.24 17.46
CA PRO A 647 -22.89 -15.20 17.19
C PRO A 647 -23.51 -15.71 18.49
N GLU A 648 -24.67 -16.38 18.37
CA GLU A 648 -25.39 -16.95 19.50
C GLU A 648 -24.48 -17.88 20.33
N PHE A 649 -24.52 -17.75 21.66
CA PHE A 649 -23.65 -18.45 22.62
C PHE A 649 -22.14 -18.31 22.35
N ARG A 650 -21.71 -17.27 21.61
CA ARG A 650 -20.32 -17.08 21.16
C ARG A 650 -19.76 -18.29 20.40
N ARG A 651 -20.63 -19.02 19.70
CA ARG A 651 -20.21 -20.11 18.84
C ARG A 651 -19.38 -19.59 17.66
N PRO A 652 -18.46 -20.40 17.11
CA PRO A 652 -17.81 -20.09 15.85
C PRO A 652 -18.84 -19.77 14.75
N LEU A 653 -18.61 -18.69 13.99
CA LEU A 653 -19.58 -18.17 13.01
C LEU A 653 -19.98 -19.21 11.94
N ASP A 654 -19.06 -20.13 11.62
CA ASP A 654 -19.25 -21.26 10.70
C ASP A 654 -20.24 -22.32 11.20
N THR A 655 -20.55 -22.32 12.49
CA THR A 655 -21.54 -23.21 13.11
C THR A 655 -22.92 -22.56 13.26
N THR A 656 -23.09 -21.35 12.74
CA THR A 656 -24.33 -20.57 12.80
C THR A 656 -25.04 -20.53 11.45
N GLY A 657 -26.19 -19.86 11.36
CA GLY A 657 -26.89 -19.62 10.09
C GLY A 657 -26.15 -18.68 9.12
N CYS A 658 -24.93 -18.23 9.43
CA CYS A 658 -24.16 -17.34 8.57
C CYS A 658 -23.93 -17.94 7.18
N ILE A 659 -24.39 -17.22 6.15
CA ILE A 659 -24.20 -17.62 4.75
C ILE A 659 -22.98 -16.96 4.09
N TYR A 660 -22.12 -16.26 4.84
CA TYR A 660 -20.95 -15.55 4.30
C TYR A 660 -21.26 -14.58 3.14
N CYS A 661 -22.29 -13.75 3.28
CA CYS A 661 -22.64 -12.73 2.27
C CYS A 661 -21.80 -11.43 2.35
N GLY A 662 -21.01 -11.25 3.41
CA GLY A 662 -20.15 -10.07 3.62
C GLY A 662 -20.85 -8.74 3.95
N GLN A 663 -22.19 -8.68 4.01
CA GLN A 663 -22.91 -7.41 4.26
C GLN A 663 -22.57 -6.76 5.60
N CYS A 664 -22.25 -7.57 6.62
CA CYS A 664 -21.85 -7.07 7.93
C CYS A 664 -20.49 -6.34 7.90
N ALA A 665 -19.58 -6.79 7.04
CA ALA A 665 -18.27 -6.16 6.84
C ALA A 665 -18.38 -4.95 5.90
N ALA A 666 -19.12 -5.07 4.80
CA ALA A 666 -19.39 -3.97 3.86
C ALA A 666 -19.95 -2.69 4.51
N LEU A 667 -20.75 -2.86 5.57
CA LEU A 667 -21.42 -1.76 6.27
C LEU A 667 -20.69 -1.32 7.54
N CYS A 668 -19.61 -1.98 7.93
CA CYS A 668 -18.92 -1.66 9.16
C CYS A 668 -18.30 -0.25 9.06
N PRO A 669 -18.70 0.72 9.91
CA PRO A 669 -18.21 2.10 9.80
C PRO A 669 -16.77 2.28 10.31
N THR A 670 -16.16 1.23 10.88
CA THR A 670 -14.84 1.28 11.53
C THR A 670 -13.89 0.17 11.07
N GLY A 671 -14.32 -0.70 10.15
CA GLY A 671 -13.57 -1.91 9.78
C GLY A 671 -13.35 -2.90 10.93
N ALA A 672 -14.21 -2.85 11.95
CA ALA A 672 -14.21 -3.85 13.02
C ALA A 672 -14.61 -5.23 12.50
N LEU A 673 -15.55 -5.30 11.57
CA LEU A 673 -15.82 -6.48 10.75
C LEU A 673 -15.30 -6.18 9.35
N ARG A 674 -14.45 -7.05 8.82
CA ARG A 674 -13.88 -6.89 7.48
C ARG A 674 -13.76 -8.22 6.77
N GLU A 675 -13.68 -8.15 5.45
CA GLU A 675 -13.24 -9.25 4.61
C GLU A 675 -11.75 -9.52 4.79
N VAL A 676 -11.39 -10.78 4.63
CA VAL A 676 -10.01 -11.26 4.51
C VAL A 676 -9.95 -12.07 3.23
N TYR A 677 -8.94 -11.81 2.40
CA TYR A 677 -8.71 -12.58 1.19
C TYR A 677 -7.46 -13.44 1.37
N PRO A 678 -7.61 -14.78 1.40
CA PRO A 678 -6.48 -15.69 1.48
C PRO A 678 -5.54 -15.52 0.28
N GLY A 679 -4.23 -15.64 0.52
CA GLY A 679 -3.21 -15.56 -0.52
C GLY A 679 -2.82 -14.15 -0.99
N VAL A 680 -3.45 -13.10 -0.46
CA VAL A 680 -3.08 -11.70 -0.68
C VAL A 680 -2.67 -11.07 0.64
N LYS A 681 -1.66 -10.20 0.62
CA LYS A 681 -1.35 -9.34 1.77
C LYS A 681 -2.41 -8.25 1.87
N ASN A 682 -3.21 -8.31 2.94
CA ASN A 682 -4.33 -7.41 3.19
C ASN A 682 -3.77 -6.13 3.83
N VAL A 683 -3.30 -5.20 3.01
CA VAL A 683 -2.77 -3.91 3.45
C VAL A 683 -3.72 -2.76 3.08
N PRO A 684 -3.85 -1.73 3.95
CA PRO A 684 -4.71 -0.60 3.64
C PRO A 684 -4.10 0.20 2.49
N LEU A 685 -4.80 0.26 1.37
CA LEU A 685 -4.42 1.03 0.19
C LEU A 685 -5.61 1.88 -0.25
N GLU A 686 -5.35 3.02 -0.90
CA GLU A 686 -6.39 3.68 -1.67
C GLU A 686 -6.74 2.76 -2.84
N GLU A 687 -8.03 2.47 -2.99
CA GLU A 687 -8.53 1.53 -4.00
C GLU A 687 -9.22 2.29 -5.12
N GLU A 688 -9.06 1.79 -6.34
CA GLU A 688 -9.89 2.17 -7.48
C GLU A 688 -11.07 1.20 -7.58
N ALA A 689 -12.22 1.70 -8.03
CA ALA A 689 -13.44 0.92 -8.16
C ALA A 689 -13.88 0.81 -9.62
N VAL A 690 -14.13 -0.41 -10.09
CA VAL A 690 -14.70 -0.69 -11.41
C VAL A 690 -15.97 -1.52 -11.26
N HIS A 691 -17.04 -1.05 -11.92
CA HIS A 691 -18.29 -1.77 -11.99
C HIS A 691 -18.24 -2.82 -13.10
N SER A 692 -18.68 -4.03 -12.79
CA SER A 692 -18.76 -5.15 -13.72
C SER A 692 -19.89 -6.09 -13.31
N VAL A 693 -19.92 -7.28 -13.89
CA VAL A 693 -20.82 -8.38 -13.52
C VAL A 693 -20.00 -9.56 -13.02
N CYS A 694 -20.54 -10.29 -12.04
CA CYS A 694 -19.94 -11.50 -11.50
C CYS A 694 -19.95 -12.61 -12.55
N ASP A 695 -18.81 -13.26 -12.75
CA ASP A 695 -18.61 -14.38 -13.67
C ASP A 695 -18.86 -15.76 -13.03
N GLY A 696 -19.12 -15.81 -11.72
CA GLY A 696 -19.27 -17.06 -10.99
C GLY A 696 -20.48 -17.92 -11.37
N CYS A 697 -21.50 -17.35 -12.03
CA CYS A 697 -22.62 -18.09 -12.62
C CYS A 697 -23.44 -17.24 -13.61
N ALA A 698 -24.43 -17.85 -14.26
CA ALA A 698 -25.31 -17.19 -15.24
C ALA A 698 -26.20 -16.04 -14.69
N ALA A 699 -26.20 -15.81 -13.37
CA ALA A 699 -26.93 -14.70 -12.76
C ALA A 699 -26.37 -13.32 -13.11
N LEU A 700 -25.06 -13.22 -13.40
CA LEU A 700 -24.37 -11.98 -13.77
C LEU A 700 -24.66 -10.81 -12.80
N CYS A 701 -24.67 -11.09 -11.49
CA CYS A 701 -24.94 -10.07 -10.46
C CYS A 701 -23.99 -8.88 -10.63
N GLY A 702 -24.50 -7.65 -10.48
CA GLY A 702 -23.68 -6.45 -10.53
C GLY A 702 -22.67 -6.42 -9.37
N VAL A 703 -21.40 -6.22 -9.71
CA VAL A 703 -20.28 -6.16 -8.75
C VAL A 703 -19.46 -4.90 -8.95
N GLU A 704 -18.89 -4.39 -7.87
CA GLU A 704 -17.86 -3.35 -7.85
C GLU A 704 -16.56 -4.02 -7.39
N TYR A 705 -15.62 -4.20 -8.31
CA TYR A 705 -14.27 -4.66 -7.99
C TYR A 705 -13.46 -3.47 -7.49
N ARG A 706 -12.85 -3.63 -6.31
CA ARG A 706 -11.92 -2.66 -5.75
C ARG A 706 -10.51 -3.21 -5.80
N PHE A 707 -9.60 -2.47 -6.40
CA PHE A 707 -8.23 -2.92 -6.64
C PHE A 707 -7.20 -1.85 -6.30
N ALA A 708 -5.99 -2.31 -6.01
CA ALA A 708 -4.80 -1.47 -5.94
C ALA A 708 -3.75 -2.06 -6.89
N GLY A 709 -3.34 -1.28 -7.89
CA GLY A 709 -2.54 -1.82 -8.98
C GLY A 709 -3.34 -2.81 -9.80
N LYS A 710 -2.87 -4.06 -9.87
CA LYS A 710 -3.59 -5.15 -10.53
C LYS A 710 -4.26 -6.09 -9.52
N THR A 711 -3.99 -5.92 -8.23
CA THR A 711 -4.50 -6.77 -7.16
C THR A 711 -5.91 -6.35 -6.74
N VAL A 712 -6.88 -7.25 -6.88
CA VAL A 712 -8.23 -7.06 -6.33
C VAL A 712 -8.16 -7.20 -4.81
N ASN A 713 -8.49 -6.12 -4.12
CA ASN A 713 -8.50 -6.08 -2.67
C ASN A 713 -9.88 -6.41 -2.11
N ARG A 714 -10.97 -6.00 -2.78
CA ARG A 714 -12.36 -6.24 -2.31
C ARG A 714 -13.34 -6.34 -3.47
N VAL A 715 -14.46 -7.03 -3.25
CA VAL A 715 -15.61 -7.03 -4.18
C VAL A 715 -16.89 -6.64 -3.45
N LEU A 716 -17.51 -5.55 -3.88
CA LEU A 716 -18.77 -5.04 -3.34
C LEU A 716 -19.95 -5.31 -4.28
N PRO A 717 -21.20 -5.40 -3.79
CA PRO A 717 -22.35 -5.36 -4.68
C PRO A 717 -22.40 -4.00 -5.38
N ALA A 718 -22.62 -3.99 -6.71
CA ALA A 718 -22.83 -2.74 -7.44
C ALA A 718 -24.12 -2.03 -6.99
N PRO A 719 -24.26 -0.72 -7.23
CA PRO A 719 -25.51 0.00 -6.99
C PRO A 719 -26.72 -0.73 -7.60
N GLY A 720 -27.77 -0.94 -6.80
CA GLY A 720 -28.96 -1.70 -7.21
C GLY A 720 -28.86 -3.22 -7.00
N THR A 721 -27.68 -3.77 -6.69
CA THR A 721 -27.50 -5.17 -6.31
C THR A 721 -27.60 -5.30 -4.78
N PRO A 722 -28.62 -5.98 -4.21
CA PRO A 722 -28.84 -5.97 -2.76
C PRO A 722 -27.76 -6.67 -1.94
N ALA A 723 -27.25 -7.81 -2.43
CA ALA A 723 -26.20 -8.62 -1.81
C ALA A 723 -25.53 -9.53 -2.84
N LEU A 724 -24.33 -10.01 -2.50
CA LEU A 724 -23.61 -11.04 -3.26
C LEU A 724 -23.63 -12.37 -2.50
N CYS A 725 -23.60 -13.48 -3.22
CA CYS A 725 -23.35 -14.80 -2.65
C CYS A 725 -21.87 -14.95 -2.24
N PRO A 726 -21.48 -15.97 -1.46
CA PRO A 726 -20.09 -16.21 -1.08
C PRO A 726 -19.14 -16.27 -2.27
N GLN A 727 -19.56 -16.89 -3.37
CA GLN A 727 -18.75 -16.99 -4.58
C GLN A 727 -18.51 -15.62 -5.22
N GLY A 728 -19.56 -14.80 -5.38
CA GLY A 728 -19.41 -13.45 -5.92
C GLY A 728 -18.68 -12.49 -4.99
N ARG A 729 -18.69 -12.76 -3.68
CA ARG A 729 -18.05 -11.92 -2.66
C ARG A 729 -16.58 -12.26 -2.42
N PHE A 730 -16.24 -13.55 -2.37
CA PHE A 730 -14.95 -14.07 -1.92
C PHE A 730 -14.30 -15.03 -2.92
N GLY A 731 -15.01 -15.48 -3.94
CA GLY A 731 -14.59 -16.54 -4.86
C GLY A 731 -13.62 -16.09 -5.95
N PHE A 732 -12.95 -14.95 -5.78
CA PHE A 732 -11.91 -14.49 -6.70
C PHE A 732 -10.53 -14.83 -6.11
N SER A 733 -9.67 -15.49 -6.90
CA SER A 733 -8.30 -15.81 -6.48
C SER A 733 -7.37 -14.59 -6.61
N ALA A 734 -6.28 -14.57 -5.83
CA ALA A 734 -5.14 -13.67 -5.98
C ALA A 734 -4.49 -13.70 -7.39
N GLU A 735 -4.85 -14.68 -8.22
CA GLU A 735 -4.30 -14.90 -9.55
C GLU A 735 -5.12 -14.21 -10.65
N LEU A 736 -6.40 -13.88 -10.41
CA LEU A 736 -7.23 -13.05 -11.30
C LEU A 736 -6.63 -11.64 -11.52
N ALA A 737 -5.69 -11.24 -10.66
CA ALA A 737 -4.92 -10.01 -10.73
C ALA A 737 -3.76 -10.01 -11.75
N LYS A 738 -3.40 -11.15 -12.35
CA LYS A 738 -2.20 -11.25 -13.20
C LYS A 738 -2.58 -11.28 -14.68
N LEU A 739 -2.52 -10.10 -15.32
CA LEU A 739 -2.46 -10.01 -16.79
C LEU A 739 -1.16 -10.67 -17.28
N GLY A 740 -1.26 -11.94 -17.68
CA GLY A 740 -0.18 -12.72 -18.31
C GLY A 740 -0.21 -14.20 -17.93
N ALA A 741 -1.12 -14.98 -18.50
CA ALA A 741 -1.27 -16.40 -18.19
C ALA A 741 -0.31 -17.32 -18.98
N THR A 742 0.24 -18.32 -18.27
CA THR A 742 0.83 -19.55 -18.83
C THR A 742 -0.13 -20.71 -18.62
N ALA A 743 -0.09 -21.73 -19.48
CA ALA A 743 -0.90 -22.94 -19.43
C ALA A 743 0.03 -24.17 -19.35
N ALA A 744 -0.33 -25.14 -18.51
CA ALA A 744 0.36 -26.41 -18.41
C ALA A 744 -0.09 -27.36 -19.52
N VAL A 745 0.84 -27.91 -20.29
CA VAL A 745 0.59 -28.83 -21.41
C VAL A 745 1.34 -30.13 -21.19
N LYS A 746 0.64 -31.27 -21.36
CA LYS A 746 1.25 -32.60 -21.35
C LYS A 746 1.78 -32.94 -22.74
N THR A 747 3.08 -33.19 -22.85
CA THR A 747 3.75 -33.56 -24.11
C THR A 747 3.47 -35.01 -24.50
N ALA A 748 3.79 -35.38 -25.74
CA ALA A 748 3.64 -36.74 -26.27
C ALA A 748 4.38 -37.79 -25.40
N ASP A 749 5.44 -37.37 -24.72
CA ASP A 749 6.28 -38.22 -23.86
C ASP A 749 5.77 -38.30 -22.42
N GLY A 750 4.62 -37.67 -22.12
CA GLY A 750 3.98 -37.67 -20.80
C GLY A 750 4.47 -36.59 -19.83
N ASN A 751 5.45 -35.77 -20.21
CA ASN A 751 5.96 -34.66 -19.39
C ASN A 751 5.02 -33.46 -19.40
N ILE A 752 5.00 -32.68 -18.32
CA ILE A 752 4.18 -31.47 -18.20
C ILE A 752 5.09 -30.26 -18.29
N ILE A 753 4.79 -29.35 -19.23
CA ILE A 753 5.54 -28.11 -19.45
C ILE A 753 4.61 -26.90 -19.40
N GLU A 754 5.07 -25.79 -18.82
CA GLU A 754 4.33 -24.52 -18.85
C GLU A 754 4.69 -23.71 -20.09
N ILE A 755 3.69 -23.33 -20.87
CA ILE A 755 3.84 -22.49 -22.06
C ILE A 755 2.86 -21.32 -22.04
N ARG A 756 3.14 -20.22 -22.73
CA ARG A 756 2.19 -19.10 -22.86
C ARG A 756 0.85 -19.58 -23.43
N THR A 757 -0.27 -19.11 -22.89
CA THR A 757 -1.63 -19.54 -23.27
C THR A 757 -1.89 -19.45 -24.79
N GLU A 758 -1.35 -18.44 -25.47
CA GLU A 758 -1.45 -18.30 -26.93
C GLU A 758 -0.79 -19.46 -27.70
N ASN A 759 0.33 -19.98 -27.21
CA ASN A 759 1.03 -21.11 -27.80
C ASN A 759 0.29 -22.44 -27.52
N ALA A 760 -0.33 -22.58 -26.35
CA ALA A 760 -1.17 -23.73 -26.02
C ALA A 760 -2.42 -23.79 -26.91
N LEU A 761 -3.09 -22.65 -27.12
CA LEU A 761 -4.26 -22.55 -27.99
C LEU A 761 -3.94 -22.91 -29.44
N LYS A 762 -2.77 -22.47 -29.94
CA LYS A 762 -2.31 -22.83 -31.28
C LYS A 762 -2.03 -24.32 -31.44
N ALA A 763 -1.38 -24.96 -30.47
CA ALA A 763 -1.11 -26.40 -30.50
C ALA A 763 -2.39 -27.25 -30.52
N VAL A 764 -3.42 -26.83 -29.78
CA VAL A 764 -4.74 -27.47 -29.78
C VAL A 764 -5.45 -27.25 -31.12
N ALA A 765 -5.42 -26.03 -31.65
CA ALA A 765 -6.00 -25.70 -32.95
C ALA A 765 -5.35 -26.50 -34.09
N ASP A 766 -4.03 -26.66 -34.10
CA ASP A 766 -3.33 -27.42 -35.15
C ASP A 766 -3.69 -28.91 -35.12
N ARG A 767 -3.94 -29.48 -33.93
CA ARG A 767 -4.35 -30.89 -33.78
C ARG A 767 -5.82 -31.11 -34.15
N LEU A 768 -6.71 -30.19 -33.76
CA LEU A 768 -8.13 -30.21 -34.16
C LEU A 768 -8.30 -29.98 -35.67
N LYS A 769 -7.43 -29.19 -36.33
CA LYS A 769 -7.36 -29.09 -37.80
C LYS A 769 -6.97 -30.41 -38.47
N GLY A 770 -6.04 -31.15 -37.87
CA GLY A 770 -5.69 -32.51 -38.33
C GLY A 770 -6.87 -33.48 -38.32
N MET A 771 -7.88 -33.24 -37.47
CA MET A 771 -9.11 -34.04 -37.37
C MET A 771 -10.24 -33.55 -38.29
N SER A 772 -10.13 -32.34 -38.86
CA SER A 772 -11.16 -31.76 -39.74
C SER A 772 -11.07 -32.28 -41.19
N ALA A 773 -9.93 -32.85 -41.58
CA ALA A 773 -9.63 -33.30 -42.94
C ALA A 773 -10.45 -34.53 -43.42
N ASP A 774 -11.12 -35.25 -42.51
CA ASP A 774 -11.75 -36.55 -42.80
C ASP A 774 -13.17 -36.47 -43.41
N GLY A 775 -13.65 -35.26 -43.75
CA GLY A 775 -14.88 -35.06 -44.54
C GLY A 775 -16.22 -35.48 -43.91
N ARG A 776 -16.23 -35.97 -42.66
CA ARG A 776 -17.44 -36.40 -41.94
C ARG A 776 -18.02 -35.31 -41.04
N ASP A 777 -18.67 -34.33 -41.65
CA ASP A 777 -19.40 -33.25 -40.94
C ASP A 777 -20.58 -33.79 -40.09
N ARG A 778 -21.06 -35.01 -40.40
CA ARG A 778 -22.30 -35.59 -39.87
C ARG A 778 -22.18 -36.30 -38.51
N GLN A 779 -21.06 -36.23 -37.79
CA GLN A 779 -20.88 -36.97 -36.54
C GLN A 779 -20.19 -36.18 -35.40
N ARG A 780 -20.20 -34.84 -35.43
CA ARG A 780 -19.59 -33.99 -34.39
C ARG A 780 -20.63 -33.23 -33.57
N ALA A 781 -20.46 -33.17 -32.26
CA ALA A 781 -21.33 -32.40 -31.36
C ALA A 781 -20.51 -31.58 -30.35
N VAL A 782 -21.07 -30.43 -29.93
CA VAL A 782 -20.53 -29.62 -28.82
C VAL A 782 -21.51 -29.65 -27.66
N LEU A 783 -21.05 -30.03 -26.48
CA LEU A 783 -21.84 -30.08 -25.26
C LEU A 783 -21.45 -28.93 -24.34
N ILE A 784 -22.42 -28.12 -23.94
CA ILE A 784 -22.21 -26.99 -23.05
C ILE A 784 -22.79 -27.27 -21.66
N SER A 785 -22.04 -26.88 -20.62
CA SER A 785 -22.53 -26.93 -19.24
C SER A 785 -23.59 -25.87 -19.00
N GLU A 786 -24.57 -26.16 -18.14
CA GLU A 786 -25.56 -25.18 -17.69
C GLU A 786 -24.99 -24.07 -16.78
N ARG A 787 -23.73 -24.23 -16.37
CA ARG A 787 -23.01 -23.29 -15.50
C ARG A 787 -22.22 -22.22 -16.25
N ILE A 788 -22.15 -22.29 -17.59
CA ILE A 788 -21.46 -21.28 -18.40
C ILE A 788 -22.32 -20.01 -18.57
N THR A 789 -21.66 -18.88 -18.76
CA THR A 789 -22.27 -17.57 -19.04
C THR A 789 -22.88 -17.50 -20.44
N ALA A 790 -23.73 -16.50 -20.69
CA ALA A 790 -24.31 -16.26 -22.01
C ALA A 790 -23.25 -15.94 -23.09
N GLN A 791 -22.14 -15.29 -22.71
CA GLN A 791 -21.03 -14.99 -23.62
C GLN A 791 -20.20 -16.23 -23.95
N GLU A 792 -19.92 -17.09 -22.95
CA GLU A 792 -19.27 -18.38 -23.17
C GLU A 792 -20.12 -19.30 -24.05
N ALA A 793 -21.45 -19.30 -23.85
CA ALA A 793 -22.38 -20.05 -24.69
C ALA A 793 -22.39 -19.54 -26.14
N ARG A 794 -22.41 -18.21 -26.36
CA ARG A 794 -22.27 -17.61 -27.70
C ARG A 794 -20.95 -18.02 -28.36
N ALA A 795 -19.84 -17.93 -27.62
CA ALA A 795 -18.53 -18.33 -28.11
C ALA A 795 -18.47 -19.84 -28.44
N ALA A 796 -19.09 -20.70 -27.62
CA ALA A 796 -19.20 -22.13 -27.88
C ALA A 796 -20.00 -22.45 -29.15
N VAL A 797 -21.07 -21.70 -29.42
CA VAL A 797 -21.84 -21.82 -30.67
C VAL A 797 -21.04 -21.36 -31.87
N LEU A 798 -20.29 -20.26 -31.77
CA LEU A 798 -19.39 -19.82 -32.82
C LEU A 798 -18.29 -20.85 -33.09
N PHE A 799 -17.69 -21.40 -32.03
CA PHE A 799 -16.71 -22.48 -32.12
C PHE A 799 -17.31 -23.72 -32.82
N ALA A 800 -18.49 -24.17 -32.41
CA ALA A 800 -19.15 -25.30 -33.06
C ALA A 800 -19.36 -25.07 -34.56
N ARG A 801 -19.94 -23.91 -34.92
CA ARG A 801 -20.37 -23.64 -36.29
C ARG A 801 -19.22 -23.28 -37.22
N PHE A 802 -18.31 -22.41 -36.78
CA PHE A 802 -17.28 -21.83 -37.65
C PHE A 802 -15.92 -22.49 -37.52
N ALA A 803 -15.64 -23.17 -36.41
CA ALA A 803 -14.39 -23.91 -36.21
C ALA A 803 -14.55 -25.42 -36.41
N LEU A 804 -15.63 -26.03 -35.92
CA LEU A 804 -15.87 -27.48 -36.06
C LEU A 804 -16.79 -27.88 -37.22
N GLY A 805 -17.48 -26.91 -37.85
CA GLY A 805 -18.43 -27.15 -38.93
C GLY A 805 -19.78 -27.74 -38.51
N THR A 806 -20.06 -27.83 -37.19
CA THR A 806 -21.28 -28.48 -36.68
C THR A 806 -22.31 -27.48 -36.17
N GLN A 807 -23.59 -27.73 -36.48
CA GLN A 807 -24.72 -27.02 -35.86
C GLN A 807 -25.20 -27.70 -34.57
N ARG A 808 -24.65 -28.86 -34.22
CA ARG A 808 -25.13 -29.70 -33.12
C ARG A 808 -24.50 -29.31 -31.80
N VAL A 809 -25.08 -28.28 -31.19
CA VAL A 809 -24.73 -27.82 -29.85
C VAL A 809 -25.83 -28.25 -28.89
N TYR A 810 -25.47 -28.90 -27.77
CA TYR A 810 -26.45 -29.36 -26.78
C TYR A 810 -26.06 -28.98 -25.35
N ALA A 811 -27.06 -28.77 -24.48
CA ALA A 811 -26.85 -28.58 -23.05
C ALA A 811 -27.10 -29.88 -22.25
N PHE A 812 -26.35 -30.08 -21.16
CA PHE A 812 -26.34 -31.33 -20.37
C PHE A 812 -27.45 -31.43 -19.30
N ALA A 813 -28.06 -30.30 -18.88
CA ALA A 813 -28.98 -30.28 -17.75
C ALA A 813 -30.46 -30.60 -18.08
N ASP A 814 -31.19 -31.09 -17.08
CA ASP A 814 -32.65 -31.15 -17.07
C ASP A 814 -33.23 -29.75 -16.84
N CYS A 815 -33.67 -29.09 -17.92
CA CYS A 815 -34.23 -27.73 -17.93
C CYS A 815 -35.57 -27.59 -17.15
N SER A 816 -35.96 -28.60 -16.36
CA SER A 816 -37.19 -28.66 -15.57
C SER A 816 -37.03 -28.13 -14.13
N LYS A 817 -35.79 -27.97 -13.64
CA LYS A 817 -35.51 -27.49 -12.27
C LYS A 817 -35.08 -26.01 -12.27
N PRO A 818 -35.70 -25.14 -11.44
CA PRO A 818 -35.24 -23.76 -11.29
C PRO A 818 -33.78 -23.71 -10.80
N LEU A 819 -33.03 -22.70 -11.26
CA LEU A 819 -31.57 -22.53 -11.06
C LEU A 819 -31.08 -22.80 -9.62
N ILE A 820 -31.92 -22.47 -8.63
CA ILE A 820 -31.64 -22.60 -7.19
C ILE A 820 -31.49 -24.07 -6.77
N GLY A 821 -32.30 -24.97 -7.34
CA GLY A 821 -32.24 -26.41 -7.03
C GLY A 821 -31.02 -27.11 -7.63
N ALA A 822 -30.37 -26.51 -8.61
CA ALA A 822 -29.16 -27.03 -9.27
C ALA A 822 -27.85 -26.47 -8.68
N GLN A 823 -27.90 -25.32 -7.99
CA GLN A 823 -26.72 -24.61 -7.49
C GLN A 823 -26.46 -24.77 -5.98
N ASN A 824 -27.29 -25.52 -5.23
CA ASN A 824 -27.09 -25.73 -3.78
C ASN A 824 -26.89 -24.43 -2.98
N ILE A 825 -27.51 -23.33 -3.42
CA ILE A 825 -27.42 -22.04 -2.73
C ILE A 825 -28.28 -22.12 -1.47
N PRO A 826 -27.72 -21.99 -0.25
CA PRO A 826 -28.44 -22.20 1.00
C PRO A 826 -29.23 -20.93 1.41
N LEU A 827 -30.02 -20.38 0.48
CA LEU A 827 -30.90 -19.25 0.74
C LEU A 827 -32.33 -19.76 0.94
N ARG A 828 -33.03 -19.24 1.96
CA ARG A 828 -34.47 -19.49 2.12
C ARG A 828 -35.21 -18.86 0.94
N GLU A 829 -36.29 -19.51 0.49
CA GLU A 829 -37.09 -19.07 -0.65
C GLU A 829 -37.60 -17.62 -0.50
N GLU A 830 -37.96 -17.22 0.72
CA GLU A 830 -38.33 -15.84 1.08
C GLU A 830 -37.17 -14.84 0.92
N THR A 831 -35.94 -15.25 1.25
CA THR A 831 -34.73 -14.41 1.09
C THR A 831 -34.41 -14.23 -0.38
N VAL A 832 -34.57 -15.28 -1.19
CA VAL A 832 -34.40 -15.21 -2.65
C VAL A 832 -35.45 -14.29 -3.28
N SER A 833 -36.72 -14.43 -2.91
CA SER A 833 -37.81 -13.58 -3.42
C SER A 833 -37.67 -12.11 -3.01
N ARG A 834 -36.98 -11.82 -1.91
CA ARG A 834 -36.66 -10.44 -1.47
C ARG A 834 -35.42 -9.86 -2.16
N LEU A 835 -34.43 -10.69 -2.49
CA LEU A 835 -33.17 -10.26 -3.09
C LEU A 835 -33.23 -10.16 -4.63
N PHE A 836 -34.06 -10.97 -5.27
CA PHE A 836 -34.15 -11.09 -6.73
C PHE A 836 -35.59 -10.84 -7.21
N SER A 837 -35.77 -9.97 -8.20
CA SER A 837 -37.09 -9.72 -8.79
C SER A 837 -37.66 -10.99 -9.44
N GLY A 838 -38.98 -11.11 -9.53
CA GLY A 838 -39.66 -12.26 -10.16
C GLY A 838 -39.18 -12.61 -11.59
N ALA A 839 -38.57 -11.66 -12.31
CA ALA A 839 -37.96 -11.91 -13.62
C ALA A 839 -36.68 -12.78 -13.56
N PHE A 840 -36.01 -12.83 -12.41
CA PHE A 840 -34.83 -13.68 -12.15
C PHE A 840 -35.23 -15.16 -11.99
N TYR A 841 -36.50 -15.43 -11.63
CA TYR A 841 -37.04 -16.79 -11.49
C TYR A 841 -37.27 -17.48 -12.85
N GLU A 842 -37.37 -16.72 -13.95
CA GLU A 842 -37.77 -17.26 -15.26
C GLU A 842 -36.68 -17.24 -16.34
N SER A 843 -35.48 -16.68 -16.11
CA SER A 843 -34.47 -16.67 -17.18
C SER A 843 -33.03 -16.54 -16.71
N ALA A 844 -32.14 -17.35 -17.30
CA ALA A 844 -31.02 -16.80 -18.07
C ALA A 844 -30.35 -17.88 -18.93
N SER A 845 -30.05 -19.08 -18.41
CA SER A 845 -29.31 -20.07 -19.21
C SER A 845 -30.22 -20.91 -20.11
N CYS A 846 -31.16 -21.70 -19.58
CA CYS A 846 -31.89 -22.68 -20.42
C CYS A 846 -32.80 -22.06 -21.49
N TRP A 847 -33.50 -20.95 -21.20
CA TRP A 847 -34.32 -20.24 -22.20
C TRP A 847 -33.45 -19.58 -23.28
N PHE A 848 -32.39 -18.87 -22.89
CA PHE A 848 -31.46 -18.24 -23.85
C PHE A 848 -30.75 -19.29 -24.71
N LEU A 849 -30.27 -20.38 -24.12
CA LEU A 849 -29.63 -21.48 -24.84
C LEU A 849 -30.57 -22.09 -25.88
N ARG A 850 -31.83 -22.38 -25.52
CA ARG A 850 -32.78 -23.01 -26.44
C ARG A 850 -33.39 -22.05 -27.45
N GLU A 851 -33.95 -20.93 -26.99
CA GLU A 851 -34.78 -20.04 -27.81
C GLU A 851 -33.97 -18.96 -28.54
N LYS A 852 -32.77 -18.60 -28.04
CA LYS A 852 -31.92 -17.57 -28.68
C LYS A 852 -30.72 -18.13 -29.42
N LEU A 853 -30.11 -19.20 -28.90
CA LEU A 853 -28.91 -19.80 -29.51
C LEU A 853 -29.17 -21.10 -30.28
N GLY A 854 -30.39 -21.65 -30.22
CA GLY A 854 -30.75 -22.90 -30.91
C GLY A 854 -30.02 -24.14 -30.36
N VAL A 855 -29.63 -24.12 -29.09
CA VAL A 855 -28.95 -25.23 -28.41
C VAL A 855 -29.97 -26.30 -28.02
N GLY A 856 -29.75 -27.54 -28.48
CA GLY A 856 -30.62 -28.68 -28.19
C GLY A 856 -30.44 -29.24 -26.77
N ARG A 857 -31.31 -30.20 -26.40
CA ARG A 857 -31.13 -31.01 -25.18
C ARG A 857 -30.30 -32.25 -25.52
N PHE A 858 -29.24 -32.53 -24.76
CA PHE A 858 -28.50 -33.78 -24.93
C PHE A 858 -29.19 -34.91 -24.16
N ARG A 859 -29.41 -36.06 -24.80
CA ARG A 859 -29.76 -37.31 -24.11
C ARG A 859 -28.58 -38.26 -24.20
N LEU A 860 -28.39 -39.10 -23.18
CA LEU A 860 -27.31 -40.12 -23.19
C LEU A 860 -27.40 -41.03 -24.43
N GLU A 861 -28.59 -41.34 -24.90
CA GLU A 861 -28.86 -42.08 -26.15
C GLU A 861 -28.36 -41.36 -27.42
N ASP A 862 -28.16 -40.04 -27.36
CA ASP A 862 -27.59 -39.28 -28.48
C ASP A 862 -26.07 -39.41 -28.56
N ALA A 863 -25.39 -39.85 -27.48
CA ALA A 863 -23.93 -39.99 -27.45
C ALA A 863 -23.41 -41.04 -28.45
N GLU A 864 -24.16 -42.10 -28.69
CA GLU A 864 -23.82 -43.17 -29.65
C GLU A 864 -23.88 -42.71 -31.12
N ARG A 865 -24.38 -41.49 -31.39
CA ARG A 865 -24.57 -40.95 -32.75
C ARG A 865 -23.43 -40.04 -33.22
N PHE A 866 -22.40 -39.84 -32.38
CA PHE A 866 -21.31 -38.89 -32.63
C PHE A 866 -19.94 -39.54 -32.47
N ASP A 867 -19.17 -39.60 -33.56
CA ASP A 867 -17.73 -39.95 -33.57
C ASP A 867 -16.88 -39.02 -32.66
N THR A 868 -17.29 -37.76 -32.48
CA THR A 868 -16.55 -36.78 -31.66
C THR A 868 -17.48 -35.84 -30.91
N VAL A 869 -17.28 -35.73 -29.60
CA VAL A 869 -18.04 -34.85 -28.72
C VAL A 869 -17.10 -33.91 -27.98
N VAL A 870 -17.29 -32.60 -28.13
CA VAL A 870 -16.49 -31.57 -27.46
C VAL A 870 -17.30 -30.95 -26.33
N PHE A 871 -16.87 -31.14 -25.09
CA PHE A 871 -17.48 -30.55 -23.92
C PHE A 871 -16.84 -29.19 -23.60
N ILE A 872 -17.67 -28.20 -23.31
CA ILE A 872 -17.32 -26.84 -22.92
C ILE A 872 -18.07 -26.51 -21.63
N GLY A 873 -17.37 -26.57 -20.49
CA GLY A 873 -17.93 -26.28 -19.16
C GLY A 873 -17.62 -27.35 -18.11
N GLY A 874 -18.18 -27.21 -16.90
CA GLY A 874 -18.01 -28.18 -15.80
C GLY A 874 -19.08 -29.29 -15.82
N HIS A 875 -18.72 -30.53 -15.41
CA HIS A 875 -19.62 -31.68 -15.34
C HIS A 875 -20.37 -31.74 -13.99
N PRO A 876 -21.69 -32.07 -13.96
CA PRO A 876 -22.50 -32.00 -12.74
C PRO A 876 -22.08 -32.97 -11.61
N ASP A 877 -21.60 -34.16 -11.95
CA ASP A 877 -21.15 -35.18 -10.96
C ASP A 877 -19.62 -35.34 -10.84
N ALA A 878 -18.84 -34.44 -11.45
CA ALA A 878 -17.38 -34.55 -11.41
C ALA A 878 -16.76 -33.35 -10.67
N PRO A 879 -15.63 -33.53 -9.97
CA PRO A 879 -15.02 -32.52 -9.09
C PRO A 879 -14.31 -31.39 -9.87
N TYR A 880 -14.70 -31.10 -11.12
CA TYR A 880 -14.02 -30.15 -12.00
C TYR A 880 -14.66 -28.74 -11.94
N PRO A 881 -13.87 -27.67 -12.15
CA PRO A 881 -14.31 -26.28 -12.05
C PRO A 881 -15.12 -25.79 -13.26
N PRO A 882 -15.74 -24.59 -13.19
CA PRO A 882 -16.42 -23.97 -14.32
C PRO A 882 -15.40 -23.72 -15.45
N CYS A 883 -15.71 -24.25 -16.64
CA CYS A 883 -14.89 -24.26 -17.86
C CYS A 883 -13.71 -25.25 -17.82
N SER A 884 -13.98 -26.45 -18.30
CA SER A 884 -12.98 -27.40 -18.79
C SER A 884 -13.31 -27.73 -20.25
N PHE A 885 -12.31 -27.79 -21.12
CA PHE A 885 -12.46 -28.33 -22.46
C PHE A 885 -12.11 -29.82 -22.42
N LYS A 886 -13.08 -30.67 -22.75
CA LYS A 886 -12.86 -32.11 -22.91
C LYS A 886 -13.32 -32.55 -24.29
N ALA A 887 -12.39 -32.99 -25.14
CA ALA A 887 -12.74 -33.68 -26.38
C ALA A 887 -12.79 -35.19 -26.10
N VAL A 888 -13.96 -35.80 -26.22
CA VAL A 888 -14.15 -37.25 -26.10
C VAL A 888 -14.41 -37.83 -27.49
N LEU A 889 -13.57 -38.79 -27.89
CA LEU A 889 -13.75 -39.58 -29.10
C LEU A 889 -14.55 -40.83 -28.73
N ALA A 890 -15.76 -40.96 -29.29
CA ALA A 890 -16.51 -42.21 -29.17
C ALA A 890 -16.22 -43.04 -30.43
N ALA A 891 -15.21 -43.90 -30.35
CA ALA A 891 -15.03 -44.97 -31.32
C ALA A 891 -14.39 -46.16 -30.61
N ASP A 892 -15.11 -47.29 -30.60
CA ASP A 892 -14.68 -48.61 -30.16
C ASP A 892 -13.27 -48.96 -30.69
N ARG A 893 -12.20 -48.71 -29.92
CA ARG A 893 -10.92 -49.45 -29.94
C ARG A 893 -10.18 -49.34 -28.60
N PRO A 894 -9.65 -50.43 -28.02
CA PRO A 894 -9.08 -50.43 -26.66
C PRO A 894 -7.75 -49.70 -26.47
N ASP A 895 -7.14 -49.11 -27.51
CA ASP A 895 -5.71 -48.74 -27.47
C ASP A 895 -5.38 -47.27 -27.87
N ASN A 896 -6.35 -46.35 -27.87
CA ASN A 896 -6.09 -44.92 -28.13
C ASN A 896 -6.66 -44.01 -27.03
N ASP A 897 -6.24 -44.25 -25.78
CA ASP A 897 -6.53 -43.39 -24.64
C ASP A 897 -5.64 -42.12 -24.67
N PHE A 898 -6.12 -41.05 -25.29
CA PHE A 898 -5.63 -39.70 -25.01
C PHE A 898 -6.79 -38.75 -24.77
N ASP A 899 -7.14 -38.54 -23.51
CA ASP A 899 -7.92 -37.38 -23.09
C ASP A 899 -7.03 -36.13 -23.20
N ILE A 900 -7.36 -35.20 -24.10
CA ILE A 900 -6.77 -33.86 -24.08
C ILE A 900 -7.56 -33.05 -23.04
N PHE A 901 -6.95 -32.86 -21.87
CA PHE A 901 -7.46 -31.96 -20.84
C PHE A 901 -6.85 -30.57 -21.02
N ILE A 902 -7.70 -29.58 -21.27
CA ILE A 902 -7.35 -28.18 -21.07
C ILE A 902 -8.13 -27.71 -19.85
N PRO A 903 -7.53 -27.72 -18.65
CA PRO A 903 -8.14 -27.05 -17.50
C PRO A 903 -8.12 -25.53 -17.77
N LEU A 904 -9.28 -24.87 -17.77
CA LEU A 904 -9.36 -23.41 -17.85
C LEU A 904 -9.57 -22.74 -16.47
N CYS A 905 -9.69 -23.51 -15.38
CA CYS A 905 -9.61 -23.02 -13.99
C CYS A 905 -9.40 -24.19 -12.99
N PRO A 906 -9.15 -23.97 -11.67
CA PRO A 906 -8.77 -25.01 -10.67
C PRO A 906 -9.91 -25.52 -9.75
N ALA A 907 -9.74 -26.72 -9.16
CA ALA A 907 -10.59 -27.33 -8.12
C ALA A 907 -9.78 -27.71 -6.84
N PRO A 908 -10.42 -27.87 -5.65
CA PRO A 908 -9.71 -28.09 -4.38
C PRO A 908 -9.34 -29.56 -4.10
N ALA A 909 -8.32 -29.74 -3.25
CA ALA A 909 -7.72 -31.02 -2.88
C ALA A 909 -8.65 -31.96 -2.10
N LYS A 910 -8.88 -33.17 -2.64
CA LYS A 910 -9.00 -34.43 -1.90
C LYS A 910 -8.92 -35.62 -2.85
N ASP A 911 -8.07 -36.59 -2.50
CA ASP A 911 -7.76 -37.78 -3.30
C ASP A 911 -9.02 -38.61 -3.60
N GLY A 912 -9.32 -38.79 -4.89
CA GLY A 912 -10.42 -39.64 -5.37
C GLY A 912 -9.86 -40.73 -6.28
N VAL A 913 -9.99 -41.99 -5.88
CA VAL A 913 -9.72 -43.16 -6.73
C VAL A 913 -11.01 -43.49 -7.48
N PHE A 914 -10.93 -43.59 -8.81
CA PHE A 914 -12.02 -44.12 -9.62
C PHE A 914 -11.68 -45.54 -10.09
N LEU A 915 -12.70 -46.39 -10.07
CA LEU A 915 -12.69 -47.72 -10.68
C LEU A 915 -13.17 -47.58 -12.12
N ARG A 916 -12.35 -48.06 -13.05
CA ARG A 916 -12.73 -48.26 -14.45
C ARG A 916 -13.80 -49.37 -14.53
N SER A 917 -14.56 -49.40 -15.62
CA SER A 917 -15.55 -50.46 -15.90
C SER A 917 -14.94 -51.87 -15.99
N ASP A 918 -13.61 -51.96 -16.15
CA ASP A 918 -12.82 -53.21 -16.12
C ASP A 918 -12.26 -53.56 -14.72
N GLY A 919 -12.54 -52.75 -13.69
CA GLY A 919 -12.10 -52.98 -12.31
C GLY A 919 -10.70 -52.45 -11.96
N SER A 920 -10.00 -51.78 -12.89
CA SER A 920 -8.68 -51.19 -12.61
C SER A 920 -8.77 -49.83 -11.91
N GLN A 921 -7.80 -49.53 -11.03
CA GLN A 921 -7.71 -48.27 -10.27
C GLN A 921 -6.76 -47.29 -10.97
N ALA A 922 -7.22 -46.06 -11.20
CA ALA A 922 -6.36 -44.96 -11.66
C ALA A 922 -6.14 -43.96 -10.51
N MET A 923 -4.89 -43.63 -10.23
CA MET A 923 -4.50 -42.68 -9.18
C MET A 923 -4.16 -41.32 -9.81
N MET A 924 -4.76 -40.26 -9.30
CA MET A 924 -4.49 -38.87 -9.73
C MET A 924 -3.55 -38.18 -8.72
N ARG A 925 -2.56 -37.42 -9.21
CA ARG A 925 -1.78 -36.47 -8.41
C ARG A 925 -2.19 -35.04 -8.80
N SER A 926 -2.42 -34.18 -7.82
CA SER A 926 -2.79 -32.77 -8.05
C SER A 926 -1.59 -31.95 -8.54
N ILE A 927 -1.86 -30.95 -9.39
CA ILE A 927 -0.88 -29.98 -9.88
C ILE A 927 -1.44 -28.58 -9.57
N PRO A 928 -0.65 -27.62 -9.07
CA PRO A 928 -1.12 -26.25 -8.81
C PRO A 928 -1.44 -25.53 -10.13
N THR A 929 -2.50 -24.72 -10.18
CA THR A 929 -2.82 -23.94 -11.39
C THR A 929 -3.42 -22.57 -11.11
N LEU A 930 -2.96 -21.62 -11.94
CA LEU A 930 -3.33 -20.21 -12.10
C LEU A 930 -4.61 -20.02 -12.94
N ALA A 931 -5.48 -19.07 -12.58
CA ALA A 931 -6.64 -18.65 -13.38
C ALA A 931 -6.25 -17.76 -14.59
N GLY A 932 -6.84 -18.04 -15.77
CA GLY A 932 -6.61 -17.36 -17.06
C GLY A 932 -7.87 -16.66 -17.64
N PRO A 933 -7.81 -16.07 -18.85
CA PRO A 933 -8.65 -14.93 -19.30
C PRO A 933 -10.12 -15.27 -19.54
N ASP A 934 -10.95 -14.24 -19.78
CA ASP A 934 -12.36 -14.33 -20.23
C ASP A 934 -12.54 -15.56 -21.13
N ASN A 935 -13.17 -16.59 -20.57
CA ASN A 935 -13.33 -17.88 -21.21
C ASN A 935 -14.02 -17.74 -22.58
N ALA A 936 -14.91 -16.77 -22.75
CA ALA A 936 -15.55 -16.50 -24.04
C ALA A 936 -14.53 -16.02 -25.09
N GLN A 937 -13.57 -15.18 -24.71
CA GLN A 937 -12.45 -14.79 -25.57
C GLN A 937 -11.50 -15.96 -25.85
N VAL A 938 -11.25 -16.84 -24.87
CA VAL A 938 -10.42 -18.03 -25.09
C VAL A 938 -11.08 -18.97 -26.10
N ILE A 939 -12.37 -19.27 -25.91
CA ILE A 939 -13.18 -20.08 -26.83
C ILE A 939 -13.19 -19.42 -28.24
N ARG A 940 -13.38 -18.09 -28.31
CA ARG A 940 -13.39 -17.35 -29.58
C ARG A 940 -12.03 -17.37 -30.27
N LYS A 941 -10.93 -17.08 -29.54
CA LYS A 941 -9.56 -17.14 -30.10
C LYS A 941 -9.20 -18.54 -30.57
N LEU A 942 -9.56 -19.57 -29.81
CA LEU A 942 -9.38 -20.97 -30.24
C LEU A 942 -10.14 -21.23 -31.54
N ALA A 943 -11.38 -20.75 -31.63
CA ALA A 943 -12.21 -20.90 -32.81
C ALA A 943 -11.66 -20.11 -34.01
N GLU A 944 -11.14 -18.91 -33.83
CA GLU A 944 -10.47 -18.10 -34.86
C GLU A 944 -9.18 -18.79 -35.35
N CYS A 945 -8.38 -19.32 -34.42
CA CYS A 945 -7.19 -20.10 -34.74
C CYS A 945 -7.54 -21.35 -35.58
N LEU A 946 -8.63 -22.03 -35.24
CA LEU A 946 -9.15 -23.19 -35.97
C LEU A 946 -9.71 -22.83 -37.35
N ALA A 947 -10.54 -21.80 -37.41
CA ALA A 947 -11.15 -21.32 -38.65
C ALA A 947 -10.12 -20.68 -39.60
N GLY A 948 -8.96 -20.27 -39.09
CA GLY A 948 -7.92 -19.57 -39.86
C GLY A 948 -8.33 -18.16 -40.30
N ARG A 949 -9.36 -17.60 -39.67
CA ARG A 949 -9.96 -16.29 -39.97
C ARG A 949 -10.67 -15.72 -38.74
N PRO A 950 -10.83 -14.38 -38.65
CA PRO A 950 -11.63 -13.78 -37.59
C PRO A 950 -13.10 -14.24 -37.67
N LEU A 951 -13.74 -14.38 -36.51
CA LEU A 951 -15.14 -14.76 -36.39
C LEU A 951 -16.06 -13.53 -36.35
N PRO A 952 -17.35 -13.68 -36.72
CA PRO A 952 -18.34 -12.60 -36.60
C PRO A 952 -18.42 -12.04 -35.17
N GLU A 953 -18.77 -10.75 -35.07
CA GLU A 953 -19.02 -10.09 -33.77
C GLU A 953 -20.24 -10.71 -33.08
N PHE A 954 -20.28 -10.66 -31.73
CA PHE A 954 -21.37 -11.28 -30.96
C PHE A 954 -22.75 -10.70 -31.31
N ASP A 955 -22.82 -9.45 -31.77
CA ASP A 955 -24.06 -8.76 -32.13
C ASP A 955 -24.57 -9.12 -33.54
N ASP A 956 -23.71 -9.63 -34.43
CA ASP A 956 -24.10 -10.10 -35.76
C ASP A 956 -24.80 -11.48 -35.72
N ILE A 957 -24.65 -12.22 -34.61
CA ILE A 957 -25.29 -13.53 -34.39
C ILE A 957 -26.81 -13.38 -34.36
N ASP A 958 -27.34 -12.32 -33.76
CA ASP A 958 -28.78 -12.09 -33.67
C ASP A 958 -29.38 -11.87 -35.08
N LYS A 959 -28.62 -11.31 -36.02
CA LYS A 959 -29.06 -11.16 -37.43
C LYS A 959 -29.02 -12.48 -38.19
N ALA A 960 -27.94 -13.24 -38.08
CA ALA A 960 -27.76 -14.50 -38.81
C ALA A 960 -28.62 -15.67 -38.28
N VAL A 961 -29.03 -15.62 -37.01
CA VAL A 961 -29.95 -16.58 -36.38
C VAL A 961 -31.43 -16.21 -36.62
N LEU A 962 -31.74 -14.95 -36.88
CA LEU A 962 -33.09 -14.53 -37.31
C LEU A 962 -33.34 -14.73 -38.82
N GLU A 963 -32.28 -14.91 -39.62
CA GLU A 963 -32.36 -15.12 -41.08
C GLU A 963 -32.35 -16.61 -41.49
N ASN A 964 -32.16 -17.55 -40.56
CA ASN A 964 -32.38 -19.01 -40.74
C ASN A 964 -33.52 -19.49 -39.85
#